data_AF-A0A0M7B735-F1
#
_entry.id   AF-A0A0M7B735-F1
#
_cell.length_a   1.000
_cell.length_b   1.000
_cell.length_c   1.000
_cell.angle_alpha   90.00
_cell.angle_beta   90.00
_cell.angle_gamma   90.00
#
_symmetry.space_group_name_H-M   'P 1'
#
loop_
_entity.id
_entity.type
_entity.pdbx_description
1 polymer ?
#
loop_
_entity_poly.entity_id
_entity_poly.type
_entity_poly.pdbx_seq_one_letter_code
_entity_poly.pdbx_strand_id
1 'polypeptide(L)'
;MDITARGVILPALEDPTSQISDLAIFTEGSGVFLLAGYENNTRIVSIAVDPGGRTGQRGIVELPGSYTVGGAGEMFVNAIGDVMVTGLGGEHSQRVDVRADGSLARDGASYLGRDLDWTTDVFEMVEVGGRDLSVSISGRDLQIAVDTVSANGTARSAARLDLAREHSESDYAAIRDVATAEIGGATYVIAAVAGEEALVSLRVETDGTLTEIGRIGAAEGLGIRSPEIVRTVALGGHDFVLAGSAGSGTITVLEIGADGALRPTDHVADTLATRFAGISSMTTLAVDDAQFVFVAGADDGITMMRLLPNGRLVHMTTLADALGTTLRNVSDLETVVNGGMIQLFVSSASESGITLLEIDRREIGALVQTAAAGDRLAGGAGDDILLAEHMGVRLTGGAGADRFVFDVDYAATGSLGTVADFEIGLDRILFPGLSALSNLLQLDITSTSDGAMISYGEVSLRIVSADGASLEREDFTQDDFFEFDTHFTANAPSTPAFDAVDLPPPPPPPPPPPPPPPSEPEPQPEPEPEPEPEPEPEVLPRNLVGGAGDDFLEGGDGNDWLRGMGGNDRLRGALGDDALEGGDGSDTILGGAGHDRIFGGYGDDFIYGQDGDDFLMGDWGGGHDRRPWRQRFPERRRLGRPASRR
;
A
#
# COMPACT_ATOMS: atom_id res chain seq x y z
N MET A 1 -17.54 9.66 3.30
CA MET A 1 -17.69 8.84 2.07
C MET A 1 -18.20 7.42 2.38
N ASP A 2 -19.39 7.08 1.91
CA ASP A 2 -19.97 5.73 1.97
C ASP A 2 -19.45 4.90 0.78
N ILE A 3 -18.42 4.07 1.01
CA ILE A 3 -17.97 3.10 0.00
C ILE A 3 -18.86 1.86 0.07
N THR A 4 -19.51 1.52 -1.05
CA THR A 4 -20.23 0.25 -1.15
C THR A 4 -19.30 -0.82 -1.69
N ALA A 5 -18.91 -1.76 -0.84
CA ALA A 5 -18.12 -2.93 -1.23
C ALA A 5 -19.02 -4.14 -1.51
N ARG A 6 -18.79 -4.85 -2.62
CA ARG A 6 -19.43 -6.14 -2.90
C ARG A 6 -18.44 -7.10 -3.53
N GLY A 7 -18.20 -8.23 -2.87
CA GLY A 7 -17.45 -9.34 -3.46
C GLY A 7 -18.22 -9.97 -4.62
N VAL A 8 -17.59 -10.07 -5.78
CA VAL A 8 -18.07 -10.82 -6.94
C VAL A 8 -17.20 -12.06 -7.11
N ILE A 9 -17.73 -13.19 -6.64
CA ILE A 9 -17.14 -14.49 -6.97
C ILE A 9 -17.61 -14.86 -8.38
N LEU A 10 -16.68 -14.92 -9.32
CA LEU A 10 -17.00 -15.18 -10.71
C LEU A 10 -17.40 -16.67 -10.90
N PRO A 11 -18.57 -16.94 -11.51
CA PRO A 11 -19.13 -18.29 -11.62
C PRO A 11 -18.39 -19.20 -12.63
N ALA A 12 -17.39 -18.68 -13.34
CA ALA A 12 -16.62 -19.42 -14.34
C ALA A 12 -15.55 -20.34 -13.76
N LEU A 13 -15.22 -20.15 -12.47
CA LEU A 13 -14.24 -20.96 -11.79
C LEU A 13 -14.88 -22.32 -11.43
N GLU A 14 -14.70 -23.31 -12.30
CA GLU A 14 -14.91 -24.72 -11.93
C GLU A 14 -13.94 -25.13 -10.78
N ASP A 15 -12.86 -24.37 -10.61
CA ASP A 15 -11.90 -24.50 -9.53
C ASP A 15 -11.89 -23.22 -8.66
N PRO A 16 -12.53 -23.23 -7.47
CA PRO A 16 -12.53 -22.09 -6.55
C PRO A 16 -11.14 -21.84 -5.92
N THR A 17 -10.09 -22.56 -6.32
CA THR A 17 -8.71 -22.32 -5.86
C THR A 17 -7.84 -21.57 -6.87
N SER A 18 -8.35 -21.32 -8.08
CA SER A 18 -7.61 -20.57 -9.11
C SER A 18 -7.46 -19.09 -8.70
N GLN A 19 -6.20 -18.66 -8.53
CA GLN A 19 -5.85 -17.28 -8.23
C GLN A 19 -5.88 -16.41 -9.49
N ILE A 20 -6.25 -15.14 -9.30
CA ILE A 20 -6.19 -14.12 -10.34
C ILE A 20 -4.79 -13.52 -10.29
N SER A 21 -4.09 -13.64 -11.41
CA SER A 21 -2.74 -13.13 -11.56
C SER A 21 -2.71 -11.66 -11.94
N ASP A 22 -3.74 -11.19 -12.65
CA ASP A 22 -3.73 -9.87 -13.28
C ASP A 22 -5.14 -9.43 -13.70
N LEU A 23 -5.37 -8.13 -13.75
CA LEU A 23 -6.59 -7.50 -14.22
C LEU A 23 -6.28 -6.49 -15.33
N ALA A 24 -7.24 -6.28 -16.23
CA ALA A 24 -7.18 -5.17 -17.17
C ALA A 24 -8.58 -4.68 -17.53
N ILE A 25 -8.70 -3.41 -17.88
CA ILE A 25 -9.97 -2.82 -18.33
C ILE A 25 -9.95 -2.53 -19.82
N PHE A 26 -11.00 -2.98 -20.50
CA PHE A 26 -11.32 -2.60 -21.87
C PHE A 26 -12.63 -1.83 -21.91
N THR A 27 -12.63 -0.67 -22.58
CA THR A 27 -13.83 0.13 -22.80
C THR A 27 -14.09 0.32 -24.29
N GLU A 28 -15.35 0.11 -24.71
CA GLU A 28 -15.79 0.31 -26.09
C GLU A 28 -17.15 1.01 -26.08
N GLY A 29 -17.19 2.25 -26.56
CA GLY A 29 -18.37 3.09 -26.48
C GLY A 29 -18.80 3.32 -25.03
N SER A 30 -19.94 2.76 -24.63
CA SER A 30 -20.42 2.79 -23.23
C SER A 30 -20.29 1.44 -22.51
N GLY A 31 -19.67 0.45 -23.14
CA GLY A 31 -19.44 -0.87 -22.56
C GLY A 31 -18.15 -0.88 -21.76
N VAL A 32 -18.20 -1.41 -20.54
CA VAL A 32 -17.04 -1.70 -19.70
C VAL A 32 -16.87 -3.21 -19.61
N PHE A 33 -15.66 -3.68 -19.90
CA PHE A 33 -15.29 -5.09 -19.82
C PHE A 33 -14.05 -5.23 -18.95
N LEU A 34 -14.19 -5.94 -17.83
CA LEU A 34 -13.07 -6.36 -17.00
C LEU A 34 -12.50 -7.66 -17.58
N LEU A 35 -11.20 -7.71 -17.74
CA LEU A 35 -10.43 -8.86 -18.14
C LEU A 35 -9.71 -9.39 -16.92
N ALA A 36 -9.86 -10.68 -16.64
CA ALA A 36 -9.21 -11.34 -15.51
C ALA A 36 -8.31 -12.47 -16.02
N GLY A 37 -7.02 -12.37 -15.69
CA GLY A 37 -5.99 -13.36 -15.99
C GLY A 37 -5.88 -14.38 -14.86
N TYR A 38 -5.91 -15.66 -15.22
CA TYR A 38 -5.78 -16.78 -14.28
C TYR A 38 -4.56 -17.62 -14.62
N GLU A 39 -4.00 -18.27 -13.60
CA GLU A 39 -2.93 -19.26 -13.75
C GLU A 39 -1.73 -18.69 -14.55
N ASN A 40 -1.17 -17.56 -14.09
CA ASN A 40 -0.13 -16.79 -14.78
C ASN A 40 -0.57 -16.38 -16.19
N ASN A 41 -1.79 -15.84 -16.29
CA ASN A 41 -2.43 -15.36 -17.51
C ASN A 41 -2.58 -16.39 -18.64
N THR A 42 -2.41 -17.69 -18.35
CA THR A 42 -2.66 -18.76 -19.34
C THR A 42 -4.13 -18.94 -19.68
N ARG A 43 -5.04 -18.33 -18.90
CA ARG A 43 -6.46 -18.22 -19.20
C ARG A 43 -6.94 -16.80 -18.95
N ILE A 44 -7.66 -16.22 -19.91
CA ILE A 44 -8.26 -14.89 -19.77
C ILE A 44 -9.78 -15.01 -19.83
N VAL A 45 -10.45 -14.35 -18.89
CA VAL A 45 -11.92 -14.25 -18.84
C VAL A 45 -12.31 -12.79 -19.05
N SER A 46 -13.24 -12.54 -19.99
CA SER A 46 -13.83 -11.23 -20.20
C SER A 46 -15.20 -11.14 -19.54
N ILE A 47 -15.43 -10.06 -18.80
CA ILE A 47 -16.59 -9.84 -17.94
C ILE A 47 -17.17 -8.47 -18.27
N ALA A 48 -18.38 -8.43 -18.82
CA ALA A 48 -19.09 -7.17 -18.96
C ALA A 48 -19.57 -6.68 -17.60
N VAL A 49 -19.39 -5.40 -17.33
CA VAL A 49 -19.82 -4.73 -16.11
C VAL A 49 -20.81 -3.63 -16.46
N ASP A 50 -22.04 -3.73 -15.94
CA ASP A 50 -23.04 -2.69 -16.15
C ASP A 50 -22.86 -1.49 -15.18
N PRO A 51 -23.51 -0.35 -15.47
CA PRO A 51 -23.46 0.84 -14.61
C PRO A 51 -23.88 0.64 -13.14
N GLY A 52 -24.60 -0.44 -12.82
CA GLY A 52 -25.00 -0.78 -11.45
C GLY A 52 -24.18 -1.92 -10.84
N GLY A 53 -23.00 -2.18 -11.40
CA GLY A 53 -22.04 -3.18 -10.92
C GLY A 53 -22.42 -4.63 -11.20
N ARG A 54 -23.48 -4.89 -12.00
CA ARG A 54 -23.86 -6.27 -12.33
C ARG A 54 -22.90 -6.81 -13.39
N THR A 55 -22.39 -7.99 -13.14
CA THR A 55 -21.39 -8.63 -14.00
C THR A 55 -22.02 -9.73 -14.88
N GLY A 56 -21.41 -9.95 -16.04
CA GLY A 56 -21.77 -11.05 -16.94
C GLY A 56 -20.61 -11.45 -17.85
N GLN A 57 -20.19 -12.70 -17.76
CA GLN A 57 -19.11 -13.24 -18.60
C GLN A 57 -19.45 -13.16 -20.09
N ARG A 58 -18.50 -12.71 -20.91
CA ARG A 58 -18.61 -12.58 -22.37
C ARG A 58 -17.77 -13.57 -23.15
N GLY A 59 -16.64 -13.99 -22.61
CA GLY A 59 -15.75 -14.94 -23.28
C GLY A 59 -14.66 -15.46 -22.38
N ILE A 60 -14.08 -16.59 -22.79
CA ILE A 60 -12.87 -17.17 -22.21
C ILE A 60 -11.95 -17.53 -23.36
N VAL A 61 -10.66 -17.26 -23.20
CA VAL A 61 -9.61 -17.76 -24.09
C VAL A 61 -8.55 -18.45 -23.25
N GLU A 62 -8.14 -19.63 -23.69
CA GLU A 62 -6.97 -20.32 -23.16
C GLU A 62 -5.76 -20.07 -24.06
N LEU A 63 -4.64 -19.75 -23.43
CA LEU A 63 -3.35 -19.49 -24.05
C LEU A 63 -2.43 -20.69 -23.86
N PRO A 64 -1.54 -20.96 -24.83
CA PRO A 64 -0.56 -22.03 -24.70
C PRO A 64 0.49 -21.60 -23.69
N GLY A 65 0.58 -22.31 -22.57
CA GLY A 65 1.65 -22.15 -21.57
C GLY A 65 1.96 -23.49 -20.92
N SER A 66 3.24 -23.75 -20.68
CA SER A 66 3.67 -24.84 -19.79
C SER A 66 4.03 -24.26 -18.42
N TYR A 67 3.59 -24.93 -17.35
CA TYR A 67 3.86 -24.60 -15.94
C TYR A 67 5.34 -24.77 -15.56
N THR A 68 6.25 -24.08 -16.24
CA THR A 68 7.69 -24.16 -15.98
C THR A 68 8.24 -22.80 -15.58
N VAL A 69 8.16 -22.55 -14.27
CA VAL A 69 9.03 -21.73 -13.40
C VAL A 69 9.64 -20.45 -14.01
N GLY A 70 9.08 -19.30 -13.63
CA GLY A 70 9.79 -18.01 -13.51
C GLY A 70 9.23 -16.91 -14.41
N GLY A 71 8.53 -15.94 -13.80
CA GLY A 71 7.97 -14.73 -14.42
C GLY A 71 6.48 -14.58 -14.10
N ALA A 72 6.06 -13.44 -13.56
CA ALA A 72 4.66 -13.07 -13.52
C ALA A 72 4.29 -12.62 -14.94
N GLY A 73 3.34 -13.28 -15.58
CA GLY A 73 2.82 -12.77 -16.85
C GLY A 73 2.07 -11.48 -16.60
N GLU A 74 2.22 -10.50 -17.48
CA GLU A 74 1.43 -9.26 -17.48
C GLU A 74 0.40 -9.30 -18.61
N MET A 75 -0.71 -8.60 -18.41
CA MET A 75 -1.81 -8.40 -19.33
C MET A 75 -1.98 -6.90 -19.52
N PHE A 76 -1.94 -6.45 -20.76
CA PHE A 76 -2.19 -5.04 -21.06
C PHE A 76 -3.07 -4.88 -22.28
N VAL A 77 -3.89 -3.84 -22.27
CA VAL A 77 -4.79 -3.48 -23.37
C VAL A 77 -4.18 -2.31 -24.13
N ASN A 78 -3.89 -2.49 -25.41
CA ASN A 78 -3.35 -1.41 -26.23
C ASN A 78 -4.45 -0.45 -26.74
N ALA A 79 -4.03 0.67 -27.34
CA ALA A 79 -4.93 1.70 -27.86
C ALA A 79 -5.88 1.23 -28.98
N ILE A 80 -5.64 0.07 -29.59
CA ILE A 80 -6.52 -0.53 -30.61
C ILE A 80 -7.40 -1.66 -30.06
N GLY A 81 -7.39 -1.89 -28.73
CA GLY A 81 -8.26 -2.85 -28.04
C GLY A 81 -7.77 -4.29 -28.04
N ASP A 82 -6.52 -4.53 -28.43
CA ASP A 82 -5.91 -5.85 -28.31
C ASP A 82 -5.36 -6.04 -26.90
N VAL A 83 -5.64 -7.22 -26.34
CA VAL A 83 -5.03 -7.70 -25.11
C VAL A 83 -3.75 -8.41 -25.47
N MET A 84 -2.65 -7.94 -24.90
CA MET A 84 -1.38 -8.61 -24.96
C MET A 84 -1.09 -9.28 -23.65
N VAL A 85 -0.58 -10.51 -23.75
CA VAL A 85 -0.13 -11.26 -22.59
C VAL A 85 1.34 -11.62 -22.76
N THR A 86 2.12 -11.34 -21.73
CA THR A 86 3.55 -11.66 -21.63
C THR A 86 3.80 -12.73 -20.56
N GLY A 87 5.05 -13.18 -20.41
CA GLY A 87 5.46 -14.05 -19.28
C GLY A 87 4.81 -15.44 -19.19
N LEU A 88 4.25 -15.98 -20.28
CA LEU A 88 3.60 -17.31 -20.35
C LEU A 88 4.60 -18.50 -20.27
N GLY A 89 5.41 -18.57 -19.21
CA GLY A 89 6.40 -19.65 -19.03
C GLY A 89 7.57 -19.59 -20.02
N GLY A 90 7.90 -18.40 -20.51
CA GLY A 90 9.19 -18.10 -21.10
C GLY A 90 9.29 -17.97 -22.63
N GLU A 91 8.23 -18.08 -23.44
CA GLU A 91 8.47 -18.01 -24.91
C GLU A 91 7.44 -17.25 -25.76
N HIS A 92 6.29 -16.77 -25.24
CA HIS A 92 5.26 -16.26 -26.14
C HIS A 92 4.57 -14.97 -25.66
N SER A 93 4.72 -13.90 -26.44
CA SER A 93 3.74 -12.82 -26.46
C SER A 93 2.51 -13.30 -27.25
N GLN A 94 1.33 -13.25 -26.64
CA GLN A 94 0.08 -13.63 -27.31
C GLN A 94 -0.80 -12.39 -27.48
N ARG A 95 -1.38 -12.26 -28.68
CA ARG A 95 -2.46 -11.32 -28.96
C ARG A 95 -3.82 -12.00 -28.76
N VAL A 96 -4.66 -11.38 -27.96
CA VAL A 96 -6.07 -11.73 -27.79
C VAL A 96 -6.90 -10.52 -28.20
N ASP A 97 -7.73 -10.65 -29.23
CA ASP A 97 -8.60 -9.57 -29.66
C ASP A 97 -9.83 -9.52 -28.75
N VAL A 98 -10.17 -8.34 -28.25
CA VAL A 98 -11.44 -8.09 -27.57
C VAL A 98 -12.39 -7.47 -28.57
N ARG A 99 -13.47 -8.19 -28.92
CA ARG A 99 -14.50 -7.64 -29.81
C ARG A 99 -15.33 -6.60 -29.08
N ALA A 100 -16.02 -5.75 -29.84
CA ALA A 100 -16.90 -4.71 -29.28
C ALA A 100 -18.02 -5.22 -28.35
N ASP A 101 -18.39 -6.50 -28.42
CA ASP A 101 -19.35 -7.13 -27.50
C ASP A 101 -18.69 -7.76 -26.25
N GLY A 102 -17.38 -7.55 -26.09
CA GLY A 102 -16.53 -8.11 -25.05
C GLY A 102 -16.10 -9.55 -25.29
N SER A 103 -16.56 -10.20 -26.36
CA SER A 103 -16.14 -11.57 -26.64
C SER A 103 -14.67 -11.62 -27.06
N LEU A 104 -13.96 -12.61 -26.55
CA LEU A 104 -12.54 -12.79 -26.84
C LEU A 104 -12.33 -13.60 -28.13
N ALA A 105 -11.27 -13.27 -28.85
CA ALA A 105 -10.77 -14.03 -29.99
C ALA A 105 -9.27 -14.22 -29.86
N ARG A 106 -8.76 -15.33 -30.38
CA ARG A 106 -7.33 -15.56 -30.48
C ARG A 106 -6.96 -15.68 -31.94
N ASP A 107 -6.03 -14.84 -32.41
CA ASP A 107 -5.47 -14.92 -33.77
C ASP A 107 -4.25 -15.88 -33.82
N GLY A 108 -3.67 -16.21 -32.67
CA GLY A 108 -2.55 -17.16 -32.55
C GLY A 108 -1.22 -16.65 -33.10
N ALA A 109 -1.18 -15.41 -33.59
CA ALA A 109 0.03 -14.70 -33.97
C ALA A 109 0.69 -14.04 -32.75
N SER A 110 2.03 -14.04 -32.72
CA SER A 110 2.79 -13.18 -31.81
C SER A 110 2.55 -11.72 -32.17
N TYR A 111 2.21 -10.89 -31.18
CA TYR A 111 1.92 -9.48 -31.41
C TYR A 111 3.11 -8.75 -32.05
N LEU A 112 4.31 -8.95 -31.49
CA LEU A 112 5.55 -8.30 -31.95
C LEU A 112 6.11 -8.93 -33.24
N GLY A 113 5.46 -9.97 -33.77
CA GLY A 113 6.00 -10.78 -34.86
C GLY A 113 7.28 -11.55 -34.49
N ARG A 114 7.62 -11.58 -33.18
CA ARG A 114 8.75 -12.30 -32.58
C ARG A 114 8.45 -12.61 -31.12
N ASP A 115 9.09 -13.65 -30.61
CA ASP A 115 9.05 -13.98 -29.19
C ASP A 115 9.88 -12.96 -28.38
N LEU A 116 9.38 -12.62 -27.20
CA LEU A 116 10.12 -11.84 -26.19
C LEU A 116 11.11 -12.76 -25.48
N ASP A 117 12.17 -12.18 -24.92
CA ASP A 117 13.10 -12.95 -24.08
C ASP A 117 12.35 -13.42 -22.82
N TRP A 118 12.66 -14.63 -22.35
CA TRP A 118 12.03 -15.22 -21.16
C TRP A 118 12.36 -14.47 -19.87
N THR A 119 13.37 -13.58 -19.93
CA THR A 119 13.75 -12.67 -18.84
C THR A 119 12.99 -11.34 -18.88
N THR A 120 12.11 -11.12 -19.86
CA THR A 120 11.33 -9.88 -19.96
C THR A 120 10.27 -9.86 -18.87
N ASP A 121 10.41 -8.95 -17.91
CA ASP A 121 9.56 -8.84 -16.73
C ASP A 121 8.46 -7.78 -16.91
N VAL A 122 8.76 -6.65 -17.59
CA VAL A 122 7.81 -5.54 -17.79
C VAL A 122 7.74 -5.16 -19.27
N PHE A 123 6.55 -4.80 -19.76
CA PHE A 123 6.34 -4.32 -21.12
C PHE A 123 5.34 -3.15 -21.21
N GLU A 124 5.74 -2.05 -21.83
CA GLU A 124 4.91 -0.87 -22.06
C GLU A 124 4.90 -0.47 -23.54
N MET A 125 3.76 0.04 -24.05
CA MET A 125 3.64 0.62 -25.39
C MET A 125 3.54 2.15 -25.28
N VAL A 126 4.32 2.86 -26.10
CA VAL A 126 4.44 4.30 -26.03
C VAL A 126 4.43 4.88 -27.43
N GLU A 127 3.63 5.91 -27.68
CA GLU A 127 3.71 6.66 -28.94
C GLU A 127 4.78 7.76 -28.82
N VAL A 128 5.73 7.82 -29.75
CA VAL A 128 6.76 8.86 -29.78
C VAL A 128 6.85 9.46 -31.18
N GLY A 129 6.39 10.70 -31.32
CA GLY A 129 6.43 11.42 -32.61
C GLY A 129 5.61 10.74 -33.71
N GLY A 130 4.45 10.15 -33.37
CA GLY A 130 3.59 9.44 -34.33
C GLY A 130 4.01 8.02 -34.66
N ARG A 131 4.83 7.40 -33.80
CA ARG A 131 5.30 6.02 -33.94
C ARG A 131 5.12 5.25 -32.65
N ASP A 132 4.61 4.03 -32.77
CA ASP A 132 4.54 3.12 -31.64
C ASP A 132 5.94 2.58 -31.34
N LEU A 133 6.35 2.71 -30.09
CA LEU A 133 7.52 2.08 -29.52
C LEU A 133 7.06 1.10 -28.44
N SER A 134 7.77 -0.02 -28.29
CA SER A 134 7.65 -0.84 -27.09
C SER A 134 8.85 -0.64 -26.21
N VAL A 135 8.62 -0.43 -24.92
CA VAL A 135 9.63 -0.41 -23.87
C VAL A 135 9.51 -1.74 -23.14
N SER A 136 10.58 -2.52 -23.12
CA SER A 136 10.61 -3.82 -22.46
C SER A 136 11.78 -3.91 -21.51
N ILE A 137 11.57 -4.51 -20.36
CA ILE A 137 12.54 -4.61 -19.29
C ILE A 137 12.94 -6.06 -19.10
N SER A 138 14.24 -6.35 -19.11
CA SER A 138 14.76 -7.59 -18.54
C SER A 138 15.20 -7.31 -17.11
N GLY A 139 14.40 -7.71 -16.12
CA GLY A 139 14.67 -7.41 -14.71
C GLY A 139 15.87 -8.19 -14.16
N ARG A 140 16.33 -9.26 -14.84
CA ARG A 140 17.59 -9.93 -14.52
C ARG A 140 18.83 -9.25 -15.08
N ASP A 141 18.67 -8.50 -16.18
CA ASP A 141 19.79 -7.91 -16.93
C ASP A 141 19.88 -6.39 -16.80
N LEU A 142 19.01 -5.75 -15.98
CA LEU A 142 18.90 -4.28 -15.83
C LEU A 142 18.82 -3.52 -17.17
N GLN A 143 18.26 -4.16 -18.18
CA GLN A 143 18.24 -3.64 -19.53
C GLN A 143 16.85 -3.15 -19.88
N ILE A 144 16.79 -1.89 -20.33
CA ILE A 144 15.63 -1.35 -21.01
C ILE A 144 15.89 -1.44 -22.51
N ALA A 145 15.04 -2.20 -23.20
CA ALA A 145 15.05 -2.27 -24.65
C ALA A 145 13.87 -1.47 -25.21
N VAL A 146 14.15 -0.75 -26.30
CA VAL A 146 13.14 -0.03 -27.07
C VAL A 146 13.09 -0.64 -28.46
N ASP A 147 11.90 -1.08 -28.87
CA ASP A 147 11.66 -1.47 -30.25
C ASP A 147 10.74 -0.47 -30.94
N THR A 148 10.96 -0.24 -32.23
CA THR A 148 9.95 0.38 -33.09
C THR A 148 8.91 -0.66 -33.48
N VAL A 149 7.64 -0.35 -33.29
CA VAL A 149 6.51 -1.21 -33.65
C VAL A 149 5.84 -0.64 -34.89
N SER A 150 5.66 -1.49 -35.89
CA SER A 150 4.95 -1.11 -37.12
C SER A 150 3.45 -1.37 -37.01
N ALA A 151 2.66 -0.75 -37.88
CA ALA A 151 1.18 -0.82 -37.84
C ALA A 151 0.58 -2.24 -37.93
N ASN A 152 1.36 -3.25 -38.32
CA ASN A 152 0.95 -4.66 -38.31
C ASN A 152 1.45 -5.41 -37.05
N GLY A 153 1.90 -4.69 -36.02
CA GLY A 153 2.45 -5.22 -34.78
C GLY A 153 3.93 -5.63 -34.85
N THR A 154 4.57 -5.67 -36.03
CA THR A 154 5.95 -6.19 -36.10
C THR A 154 6.94 -5.22 -35.44
N ALA A 155 7.65 -5.70 -34.41
CA ALA A 155 8.63 -4.95 -33.66
C ALA A 155 10.05 -5.10 -34.24
N ARG A 156 10.83 -4.02 -34.22
CA ARG A 156 12.25 -4.00 -34.59
C ARG A 156 13.05 -3.24 -33.55
N SER A 157 14.08 -3.90 -33.04
CA SER A 157 15.01 -3.31 -32.08
C SER A 157 15.56 -1.98 -32.58
N ALA A 158 15.33 -0.95 -31.75
CA ALA A 158 15.75 0.41 -31.98
C ALA A 158 16.93 0.74 -31.07
N ALA A 159 16.78 0.53 -29.76
CA ALA A 159 17.84 0.78 -28.79
C ALA A 159 17.80 -0.22 -27.61
N ARG A 160 18.93 -0.28 -26.90
CA ARG A 160 19.07 -0.95 -25.62
C ARG A 160 19.93 -0.07 -24.72
N LEU A 161 19.48 0.13 -23.50
CA LEU A 161 20.22 0.86 -22.46
C LEU A 161 20.40 -0.08 -21.26
N ASP A 162 21.64 -0.24 -20.84
CA ASP A 162 21.99 -0.90 -19.58
C ASP A 162 22.00 0.16 -18.48
N LEU A 163 21.17 -0.02 -17.45
CA LEU A 163 21.08 0.92 -16.33
C LEU A 163 22.07 0.63 -15.21
N ALA A 164 22.75 -0.52 -15.22
CA ALA A 164 23.62 -0.96 -14.13
C ALA A 164 24.87 -0.06 -13.98
N ARG A 165 25.13 0.43 -12.76
CA ARG A 165 26.35 1.21 -12.46
C ARG A 165 27.48 0.44 -11.79
N GLU A 166 27.21 -0.53 -10.90
CA GLU A 166 28.19 -1.46 -10.32
C GLU A 166 27.46 -2.47 -9.40
N HIS A 167 27.19 -3.70 -9.84
CA HIS A 167 26.68 -4.76 -8.94
C HIS A 167 27.33 -6.13 -9.21
N SER A 168 27.59 -6.88 -8.13
CA SER A 168 28.05 -8.28 -8.19
C SER A 168 26.87 -9.21 -8.50
N GLU A 169 27.17 -10.36 -9.13
CA GLU A 169 26.25 -11.39 -9.65
C GLU A 169 25.25 -12.02 -8.65
N SER A 170 25.08 -11.50 -7.43
CA SER A 170 24.13 -12.02 -6.43
C SER A 170 22.95 -11.06 -6.25
N ASP A 171 21.82 -11.43 -6.87
CA ASP A 171 20.41 -11.09 -6.62
C ASP A 171 20.04 -9.64 -6.19
N TYR A 172 18.96 -9.09 -6.78
CA TYR A 172 18.26 -7.82 -6.45
C TYR A 172 18.47 -6.59 -7.36
N ALA A 173 19.33 -6.64 -8.37
CA ALA A 173 19.40 -5.59 -9.39
C ALA A 173 18.27 -5.77 -10.42
N ALA A 174 17.04 -5.39 -10.06
CA ALA A 174 15.87 -5.48 -10.94
C ALA A 174 15.19 -4.12 -11.11
N ILE A 175 14.87 -3.79 -12.36
CA ILE A 175 13.90 -2.74 -12.67
C ILE A 175 12.52 -3.36 -12.47
N ARG A 176 11.68 -2.76 -11.62
CA ARG A 176 10.40 -3.34 -11.17
C ARG A 176 9.22 -2.88 -12.00
N ASP A 177 9.24 -1.63 -12.43
CA ASP A 177 8.16 -1.02 -13.19
C ASP A 177 8.69 0.16 -14.00
N VAL A 178 7.96 0.50 -15.06
CA VAL A 178 8.16 1.71 -15.85
C VAL A 178 6.84 2.42 -16.07
N ALA A 179 6.93 3.74 -16.18
CA ALA A 179 5.84 4.56 -16.66
C ALA A 179 6.36 5.59 -17.65
N THR A 180 5.50 6.01 -18.57
CA THR A 180 5.84 7.04 -19.55
C THR A 180 5.12 8.37 -19.32
N ALA A 181 5.79 9.46 -19.67
CA ALA A 181 5.24 10.81 -19.59
C ALA A 181 5.58 11.60 -20.87
N GLU A 182 4.60 12.33 -21.41
CA GLU A 182 4.80 13.26 -22.52
C GLU A 182 4.76 14.70 -22.04
N ILE A 183 5.91 15.37 -22.05
CA ILE A 183 6.08 16.70 -21.45
C ILE A 183 6.71 17.63 -22.47
N GLY A 184 6.00 18.71 -22.82
CA GLY A 184 6.49 19.70 -23.78
C GLY A 184 6.84 19.13 -25.16
N GLY A 185 6.22 17.99 -25.54
CA GLY A 185 6.48 17.28 -26.80
C GLY A 185 7.70 16.36 -26.79
N ALA A 186 8.31 16.12 -25.63
CA ALA A 186 9.31 15.07 -25.41
C ALA A 186 8.69 13.93 -24.61
N THR A 187 9.11 12.70 -24.90
CA THR A 187 8.68 11.51 -24.17
C THR A 187 9.76 11.09 -23.19
N TYR A 188 9.34 10.78 -21.98
CA TYR A 188 10.19 10.28 -20.91
C TYR A 188 9.71 8.90 -20.47
N VAL A 189 10.66 8.03 -20.12
CA VAL A 189 10.44 6.76 -19.42
C VAL A 189 11.01 6.94 -18.02
N ILE A 190 10.21 6.63 -17.02
CA ILE A 190 10.60 6.66 -15.61
C ILE A 190 10.64 5.21 -15.14
N ALA A 191 11.80 4.76 -14.69
CA ALA A 191 12.01 3.38 -14.23
C ALA A 191 12.20 3.33 -12.71
N ALA A 192 11.50 2.41 -12.04
CA ALA A 192 11.78 2.01 -10.66
C ALA A 192 12.87 0.96 -10.61
N VAL A 193 14.03 1.30 -10.07
CA VAL A 193 15.21 0.42 -10.02
C VAL A 193 15.43 -0.02 -8.57
N ALA A 194 14.91 -1.20 -8.22
CA ALA A 194 14.91 -1.67 -6.84
C ALA A 194 16.31 -1.90 -6.28
N GLY A 195 17.23 -2.46 -7.07
CA GLY A 195 18.60 -2.73 -6.62
C GLY A 195 19.45 -1.48 -6.37
N GLU A 196 19.04 -0.35 -6.93
CA GLU A 196 19.66 0.95 -6.68
C GLU A 196 18.82 1.83 -5.73
N GLU A 197 17.66 1.32 -5.28
CA GLU A 197 16.68 2.08 -4.48
C GLU A 197 16.39 3.47 -5.07
N ALA A 198 16.18 3.52 -6.38
CA ALA A 198 16.12 4.78 -7.13
C ALA A 198 15.09 4.80 -8.25
N LEU A 199 14.66 6.00 -8.62
CA LEU A 199 13.91 6.31 -9.83
C LEU A 199 14.85 6.91 -10.87
N VAL A 200 14.77 6.42 -12.10
CA VAL A 200 15.60 6.88 -13.22
C VAL A 200 14.72 7.51 -14.29
N SER A 201 15.00 8.76 -14.66
CA SER A 201 14.34 9.44 -15.76
C SER A 201 15.19 9.33 -17.02
N LEU A 202 14.58 8.79 -18.08
CA LEU A 202 15.17 8.58 -19.39
C LEU A 202 14.38 9.34 -20.43
N ARG A 203 15.04 10.11 -21.28
CA ARG A 203 14.42 10.70 -22.46
C ARG A 203 14.44 9.70 -23.61
N VAL A 204 13.31 9.55 -24.28
CA VAL A 204 13.15 8.74 -25.49
C VAL A 204 13.20 9.62 -26.72
N GLU A 205 14.17 9.37 -27.60
CA GLU A 205 14.27 10.07 -28.88
C GLU A 205 13.43 9.39 -29.97
N THR A 206 13.11 10.13 -31.03
CA THR A 206 12.27 9.62 -32.15
C THR A 206 12.84 8.43 -32.93
N ASP A 207 14.13 8.13 -32.75
CA ASP A 207 14.80 6.95 -33.30
C ASP A 207 14.86 5.77 -32.31
N GLY A 208 14.24 5.92 -31.14
CA GLY A 208 14.20 4.96 -30.05
C GLY A 208 15.39 5.04 -29.08
N THR A 209 16.37 5.92 -29.32
CA THR A 209 17.52 6.07 -28.42
C THR A 209 17.07 6.58 -27.05
N LEU A 210 17.61 5.96 -25.99
CA LEU A 210 17.39 6.37 -24.60
C LEU A 210 18.57 7.20 -24.08
N THR A 211 18.28 8.32 -23.44
CA THR A 211 19.27 9.16 -22.75
C THR A 211 18.88 9.33 -21.29
N GLU A 212 19.72 8.89 -20.36
CA GLU A 212 19.49 9.17 -18.93
C GLU A 212 19.61 10.67 -18.66
N ILE A 213 18.55 11.23 -18.06
CA ILE A 213 18.47 12.64 -17.66
C ILE A 213 18.91 12.81 -16.22
N GLY A 214 18.45 11.93 -15.34
CA GLY A 214 18.72 12.03 -13.91
C GLY A 214 18.19 10.84 -13.14
N ARG A 215 18.62 10.78 -11.87
CA ARG A 215 18.28 9.74 -10.92
C ARG A 215 18.03 10.37 -9.56
N ILE A 216 17.06 9.83 -8.84
CA ILE A 216 16.75 10.24 -7.47
C ILE A 216 16.28 9.03 -6.67
N GLY A 217 16.86 8.82 -5.49
CA GLY A 217 16.56 7.68 -4.64
C GLY A 217 17.17 7.80 -3.26
N ALA A 218 17.42 6.65 -2.62
CA ALA A 218 17.98 6.58 -1.28
C ALA A 218 19.31 7.34 -1.14
N ALA A 219 20.16 7.32 -2.18
CA ALA A 219 21.44 8.03 -2.21
C ALA A 219 21.29 9.55 -2.14
N GLU A 220 20.18 10.09 -2.64
CA GLU A 220 19.84 11.52 -2.58
C GLU A 220 19.04 11.88 -1.32
N GLY A 221 18.89 10.95 -0.38
CA GLY A 221 18.14 11.14 0.86
C GLY A 221 16.63 10.97 0.71
N LEU A 222 16.17 10.44 -0.43
CA LEU A 222 14.78 10.06 -0.60
C LEU A 222 14.50 8.81 0.24
N GLY A 223 13.51 8.85 1.13
CA GLY A 223 13.19 7.76 2.06
C GLY A 223 12.58 6.50 1.44
N ILE A 224 13.02 6.11 0.24
CA ILE A 224 12.49 4.96 -0.50
C ILE A 224 13.38 3.73 -0.33
N ARG A 225 12.76 2.55 -0.24
CA ARG A 225 13.44 1.25 -0.33
C ARG A 225 12.61 0.29 -1.15
N SER A 226 13.25 -0.44 -2.06
CA SER A 226 12.57 -1.35 -3.00
C SER A 226 11.39 -0.66 -3.72
N PRO A 227 11.65 0.38 -4.53
CA PRO A 227 10.63 0.94 -5.43
C PRO A 227 10.08 -0.16 -6.34
N GLU A 228 8.77 -0.33 -6.32
CA GLU A 228 8.08 -1.44 -6.99
C GLU A 228 7.20 -0.95 -8.14
N ILE A 229 6.52 0.19 -7.96
CA ILE A 229 5.50 0.68 -8.90
C ILE A 229 5.73 2.14 -9.23
N VAL A 230 5.55 2.51 -10.50
CA VAL A 230 5.59 3.90 -10.98
C VAL A 230 4.33 4.20 -11.79
N ARG A 231 3.72 5.35 -11.54
CA ARG A 231 2.63 5.89 -12.36
C ARG A 231 2.90 7.35 -12.72
N THR A 232 2.41 7.79 -13.87
CA THR A 232 2.52 9.17 -14.32
C THR A 232 1.13 9.80 -14.40
N VAL A 233 1.03 11.06 -14.01
CA VAL A 233 -0.23 11.81 -13.96
C VAL A 233 -0.02 13.24 -14.43
N ALA A 234 -0.85 13.72 -15.35
CA ALA A 234 -0.95 15.14 -15.67
C ALA A 234 -2.09 15.79 -14.87
N LEU A 235 -1.78 16.82 -14.07
CA LEU A 235 -2.77 17.53 -13.25
C LEU A 235 -2.40 19.01 -13.09
N GLY A 236 -3.36 19.91 -13.27
CA GLY A 236 -3.16 21.34 -13.01
C GLY A 236 -2.12 22.03 -13.92
N GLY A 237 -1.77 21.42 -15.06
CA GLY A 237 -0.70 21.91 -15.95
C GLY A 237 0.71 21.46 -15.55
N HIS A 238 0.80 20.55 -14.58
CA HIS A 238 2.01 19.88 -14.13
C HIS A 238 1.93 18.39 -14.43
N ASP A 239 3.09 17.76 -14.57
CA ASP A 239 3.23 16.32 -14.74
C ASP A 239 3.90 15.74 -13.50
N PHE A 240 3.29 14.70 -12.92
CA PHE A 240 3.72 14.06 -11.70
C PHE A 240 4.07 12.60 -11.95
N VAL A 241 5.05 12.12 -11.19
CA VAL A 241 5.46 10.73 -11.05
C VAL A 241 5.09 10.31 -9.63
N LEU A 242 4.31 9.24 -9.52
CA LEU A 242 4.00 8.59 -8.26
C LEU A 242 4.82 7.29 -8.20
N ALA A 243 5.61 7.15 -7.15
CA ALA A 243 6.45 5.97 -6.94
C ALA A 243 6.07 5.26 -5.64
N GLY A 244 5.49 4.07 -5.77
CA GLY A 244 5.21 3.16 -4.67
C GLY A 244 6.43 2.30 -4.35
N SER A 245 6.86 2.30 -3.09
CA SER A 245 8.02 1.54 -2.62
C SER A 245 7.61 0.55 -1.55
N ALA A 246 7.75 -0.75 -1.85
CA ALA A 246 7.29 -1.82 -0.98
C ALA A 246 8.14 -1.93 0.30
N GLY A 247 9.46 -1.81 0.18
CA GLY A 247 10.39 -1.98 1.30
C GLY A 247 10.36 -0.85 2.32
N SER A 248 9.90 0.34 1.93
CA SER A 248 9.68 1.47 2.84
C SER A 248 8.21 1.68 3.20
N GLY A 249 7.27 1.09 2.46
CA GLY A 249 5.84 1.37 2.63
C GLY A 249 5.51 2.82 2.34
N THR A 250 6.04 3.38 1.24
CA THR A 250 5.92 4.82 0.94
C THR A 250 5.45 5.08 -0.47
N ILE A 251 4.67 6.14 -0.65
CA ILE A 251 4.37 6.76 -1.94
C ILE A 251 5.14 8.08 -2.03
N THR A 252 6.00 8.21 -3.03
CA THR A 252 6.66 9.49 -3.32
C THR A 252 6.01 10.13 -4.53
N VAL A 253 5.65 11.41 -4.42
CA VAL A 253 5.19 12.23 -5.55
C VAL A 253 6.30 13.16 -5.99
N LEU A 254 6.67 13.10 -7.26
CA LEU A 254 7.68 13.95 -7.87
C LEU A 254 7.08 14.70 -9.05
N GLU A 255 7.25 16.02 -9.12
CA GLU A 255 7.02 16.75 -10.36
C GLU A 255 8.14 16.41 -11.35
N ILE A 256 7.77 16.12 -12.59
CA ILE A 256 8.72 15.95 -13.70
C ILE A 256 8.65 17.19 -14.60
N GLY A 257 9.78 17.90 -14.70
CA GLY A 257 9.87 19.10 -15.52
C GLY A 257 10.04 18.80 -17.01
N ALA A 258 9.90 19.83 -17.86
CA ALA A 258 10.23 19.74 -19.29
C ALA A 258 11.72 19.47 -19.58
N ASP A 259 12.58 19.54 -18.55
CA ASP A 259 13.97 19.09 -18.59
C ASP A 259 14.13 17.59 -18.31
N GLY A 260 13.06 16.90 -17.90
CA GLY A 260 13.03 15.51 -17.47
C GLY A 260 13.52 15.29 -16.04
N ALA A 261 13.85 16.36 -15.30
CA ALA A 261 14.34 16.23 -13.93
C ALA A 261 13.18 16.00 -12.96
N LEU A 262 13.36 15.03 -12.07
CA LEU A 262 12.41 14.64 -11.04
C LEU A 262 12.62 15.49 -9.77
N ARG A 263 11.54 16.09 -9.26
CA ARG A 263 11.56 16.99 -8.10
C ARG A 263 10.52 16.54 -7.08
N PRO A 264 10.91 16.01 -5.90
CA PRO A 264 9.95 15.59 -4.89
C PRO A 264 9.06 16.76 -4.47
N THR A 265 7.75 16.51 -4.49
CA THR A 265 6.71 17.43 -4.03
C THR A 265 6.02 16.89 -2.78
N ASP A 266 5.95 15.57 -2.65
CA ASP A 266 5.39 14.92 -1.48
C ASP A 266 6.00 13.54 -1.25
N HIS A 267 5.91 13.06 -0.02
CA HIS A 267 6.35 11.73 0.37
C HIS A 267 5.49 11.25 1.53
N VAL A 268 4.70 10.23 1.28
CA VAL A 268 3.69 9.69 2.20
C VAL A 268 4.14 8.32 2.65
N ALA A 269 4.30 8.13 3.95
CA ALA A 269 4.58 6.83 4.54
C ALA A 269 3.31 6.22 5.13
N ASP A 270 3.18 4.90 4.91
CA ASP A 270 2.14 4.07 5.50
C ASP A 270 2.16 4.18 7.02
N THR A 271 0.97 4.18 7.60
CA THR A 271 0.79 4.00 9.04
C THR A 271 -0.25 2.91 9.27
N LEU A 272 -0.47 2.52 10.52
CA LEU A 272 -1.48 1.51 10.87
C LEU A 272 -2.93 1.85 10.45
N ALA A 273 -3.18 3.10 10.09
CA ALA A 273 -4.48 3.57 9.63
C ALA A 273 -4.61 3.70 8.11
N THR A 274 -3.48 3.62 7.39
CA THR A 274 -3.48 3.29 5.97
C THR A 274 -3.18 1.81 5.75
N ARG A 275 -3.32 1.40 4.49
CA ARG A 275 -3.29 -0.01 4.05
C ARG A 275 -2.47 -0.15 2.78
N PHE A 276 -1.22 0.30 2.83
CA PHE A 276 -0.29 0.12 1.71
C PHE A 276 1.15 -0.20 2.14
N ALA A 277 1.40 -0.68 3.37
CA ALA A 277 2.69 -1.28 3.71
C ALA A 277 3.02 -2.42 2.77
N GLY A 278 4.25 -2.47 2.24
CA GLY A 278 4.60 -3.49 1.24
C GLY A 278 3.78 -3.35 -0.05
N ILE A 279 3.65 -2.12 -0.56
CA ILE A 279 2.90 -1.77 -1.79
C ILE A 279 3.05 -2.86 -2.86
N SER A 280 1.92 -3.43 -3.26
CA SER A 280 1.82 -4.50 -4.26
C SER A 280 1.05 -4.08 -5.50
N SER A 281 0.16 -3.09 -5.41
CA SER A 281 -0.55 -2.54 -6.55
C SER A 281 -0.90 -1.06 -6.35
N MET A 282 -0.87 -0.29 -7.43
CA MET A 282 -1.30 1.10 -7.47
C MET A 282 -1.93 1.43 -8.83
N THR A 283 -3.08 2.09 -8.78
CA THR A 283 -3.77 2.58 -9.96
C THR A 283 -4.25 4.00 -9.76
N THR A 284 -4.42 4.74 -10.85
CA THR A 284 -4.86 6.15 -10.80
C THR A 284 -6.06 6.38 -11.70
N LEU A 285 -6.90 7.32 -11.33
CA LEU A 285 -8.10 7.66 -12.09
C LEU A 285 -8.30 9.17 -12.16
N ALA A 286 -8.33 9.70 -13.38
CA ALA A 286 -8.80 11.05 -13.64
C ALA A 286 -10.33 11.06 -13.74
N VAL A 287 -10.99 11.91 -12.95
CA VAL A 287 -12.43 12.18 -13.03
C VAL A 287 -12.65 13.68 -13.02
N ASP A 288 -13.08 14.22 -14.16
CA ASP A 288 -13.15 15.66 -14.41
C ASP A 288 -11.77 16.32 -14.11
N ASP A 289 -11.70 17.25 -13.16
CA ASP A 289 -10.46 17.94 -12.73
C ASP A 289 -9.80 17.29 -11.49
N ALA A 290 -10.32 16.14 -11.03
CA ALA A 290 -9.77 15.43 -9.87
C ALA A 290 -8.94 14.22 -10.31
N GLN A 291 -7.81 14.02 -9.62
CA GLN A 291 -7.04 12.80 -9.75
C GLN A 291 -7.12 11.98 -8.45
N PHE A 292 -7.53 10.72 -8.58
CA PHE A 292 -7.51 9.74 -7.50
C PHE A 292 -6.35 8.76 -7.65
N VAL A 293 -5.83 8.34 -6.51
CA VAL A 293 -4.80 7.32 -6.39
C VAL A 293 -5.35 6.24 -5.47
N PHE A 294 -5.36 5.01 -5.96
CA PHE A 294 -5.71 3.84 -5.19
C PHE A 294 -4.46 2.99 -5.03
N VAL A 295 -4.16 2.62 -3.80
CA VAL A 295 -2.97 1.85 -3.47
C VAL A 295 -3.35 0.73 -2.53
N ALA A 296 -2.70 -0.42 -2.69
CA ALA A 296 -2.82 -1.54 -1.78
C ALA A 296 -1.46 -2.15 -1.50
N GLY A 297 -1.34 -2.81 -0.37
CA GLY A 297 -0.13 -3.50 0.06
C GLY A 297 -0.41 -4.83 0.75
N ALA A 298 0.61 -5.31 1.46
CA ALA A 298 0.62 -6.55 2.21
C ALA A 298 -0.13 -6.48 3.56
N ASP A 299 -0.74 -5.35 3.89
CA ASP A 299 -1.42 -5.05 5.16
C ASP A 299 -2.95 -5.15 5.09
N ASP A 300 -3.43 -5.88 4.08
CA ASP A 300 -4.82 -6.35 3.94
C ASP A 300 -5.84 -5.22 3.86
N GLY A 301 -5.79 -4.45 2.77
CA GLY A 301 -6.74 -3.39 2.49
C GLY A 301 -6.35 -2.54 1.28
N ILE A 302 -7.05 -1.41 1.14
CA ILE A 302 -6.81 -0.41 0.10
C ILE A 302 -6.89 0.96 0.75
N THR A 303 -6.02 1.86 0.31
CA THR A 303 -6.10 3.28 0.61
C THR A 303 -6.45 4.07 -0.65
N MET A 304 -7.42 4.98 -0.52
CA MET A 304 -7.78 5.95 -1.55
C MET A 304 -7.26 7.33 -1.15
N MET A 305 -6.57 7.98 -2.07
CA MET A 305 -6.07 9.34 -1.91
C MET A 305 -6.47 10.21 -3.09
N ARG A 306 -6.44 11.52 -2.90
CA ARG A 306 -6.54 12.51 -3.97
C ARG A 306 -5.20 13.18 -4.18
N LEU A 307 -4.72 13.24 -5.42
CA LEU A 307 -3.59 14.08 -5.79
C LEU A 307 -4.08 15.51 -6.05
N LEU A 308 -3.44 16.48 -5.41
CA LEU A 308 -3.72 17.90 -5.56
C LEU A 308 -2.82 18.54 -6.64
N PRO A 309 -3.23 19.67 -7.25
CA PRO A 309 -2.45 20.35 -8.30
C PRO A 309 -1.04 20.79 -7.89
N ASN A 310 -0.78 20.93 -6.59
CA ASN A 310 0.54 21.28 -6.06
C ASN A 310 1.42 20.05 -5.76
N GLY A 311 0.97 18.84 -6.12
CA GLY A 311 1.71 17.59 -5.94
C GLY A 311 1.49 16.89 -4.60
N ARG A 312 0.61 17.41 -3.73
CA ARG A 312 0.27 16.76 -2.45
C ARG A 312 -0.74 15.64 -2.61
N LEU A 313 -0.55 14.56 -1.87
CA LEU A 313 -1.59 13.57 -1.64
C LEU A 313 -2.42 13.99 -0.43
N VAL A 314 -3.71 13.68 -0.48
CA VAL A 314 -4.63 13.84 0.65
C VAL A 314 -5.36 12.53 0.82
N HIS A 315 -5.28 11.94 2.01
CA HIS A 315 -5.99 10.71 2.34
C HIS A 315 -7.50 10.95 2.23
N MET A 316 -8.22 10.08 1.54
CA MET A 316 -9.68 10.15 1.46
C MET A 316 -10.34 9.14 2.37
N THR A 317 -9.92 7.88 2.26
CA THR A 317 -10.51 6.77 3.02
C THR A 317 -9.64 5.54 2.87
N THR A 318 -9.72 4.66 3.87
CA THR A 318 -9.07 3.36 3.89
C THR A 318 -10.15 2.29 4.05
N LEU A 319 -10.02 1.19 3.30
CA LEU A 319 -10.86 0.01 3.46
C LEU A 319 -9.97 -1.17 3.85
N ALA A 320 -10.15 -1.67 5.07
CA ALA A 320 -9.52 -2.91 5.50
C ALA A 320 -10.29 -4.14 4.98
N ASP A 321 -9.61 -5.28 4.89
CA ASP A 321 -10.26 -6.54 4.58
C ASP A 321 -11.33 -6.93 5.61
N ALA A 322 -12.45 -7.47 5.12
CA ALA A 322 -13.60 -7.85 5.93
C ALA A 322 -14.34 -9.05 5.32
N LEU A 323 -15.20 -9.68 6.14
CA LEU A 323 -16.08 -10.76 5.68
C LEU A 323 -17.00 -10.28 4.55
N GLY A 324 -16.70 -10.69 3.31
CA GLY A 324 -17.46 -10.32 2.11
C GLY A 324 -16.67 -9.50 1.09
N THR A 325 -15.42 -9.14 1.41
CA THR A 325 -14.42 -8.64 0.47
C THR A 325 -13.31 -9.68 0.28
N THR A 326 -12.40 -9.40 -0.65
CA THR A 326 -11.20 -10.19 -0.94
C THR A 326 -9.99 -9.25 -1.00
N LEU A 327 -9.75 -8.52 0.09
CA LEU A 327 -8.73 -7.47 0.16
C LEU A 327 -7.46 -7.93 0.88
N ARG A 328 -7.39 -9.19 1.26
CA ARG A 328 -6.17 -9.75 1.83
C ARG A 328 -5.09 -9.85 0.76
N ASN A 329 -3.88 -9.38 1.03
CA ASN A 329 -2.73 -9.47 0.12
C ASN A 329 -3.11 -9.16 -1.34
N VAL A 330 -3.57 -7.93 -1.58
CA VAL A 330 -4.06 -7.47 -2.90
C VAL A 330 -3.00 -7.73 -3.95
N SER A 331 -3.37 -8.39 -5.05
CA SER A 331 -2.49 -8.67 -6.17
C SER A 331 -2.59 -7.61 -7.26
N ASP A 332 -3.78 -7.06 -7.50
CA ASP A 332 -3.97 -6.09 -8.56
C ASP A 332 -5.21 -5.19 -8.36
N LEU A 333 -5.17 -4.00 -8.96
CA LEU A 333 -6.15 -2.92 -8.86
C LEU A 333 -6.46 -2.32 -10.23
N GLU A 334 -7.74 -2.33 -10.61
CA GLU A 334 -8.19 -1.75 -11.86
C GLU A 334 -9.40 -0.84 -11.67
N THR A 335 -9.45 0.29 -12.37
CA THR A 335 -10.42 1.37 -12.07
C THR A 335 -11.01 2.01 -13.30
N VAL A 336 -12.32 2.30 -13.25
CA VAL A 336 -13.05 2.96 -14.33
C VAL A 336 -14.23 3.78 -13.81
N VAL A 337 -14.59 4.83 -14.54
CA VAL A 337 -15.87 5.53 -14.33
C VAL A 337 -16.96 4.84 -15.14
N ASN A 338 -17.97 4.31 -14.45
CA ASN A 338 -19.10 3.65 -15.08
C ASN A 338 -20.41 4.07 -14.39
N GLY A 339 -21.40 4.53 -15.17
CA GLY A 339 -22.67 4.97 -14.60
C GLY A 339 -22.61 6.21 -13.70
N GLY A 340 -21.49 6.95 -13.71
CA GLY A 340 -21.25 8.04 -12.76
C GLY A 340 -20.70 7.58 -11.41
N MET A 341 -20.42 6.29 -11.23
CA MET A 341 -19.68 5.77 -10.08
C MET A 341 -18.23 5.56 -10.48
N ILE A 342 -17.31 5.68 -9.52
CA ILE A 342 -15.98 5.07 -9.66
C ILE A 342 -16.14 3.60 -9.27
N GLN A 343 -15.77 2.71 -10.18
CA GLN A 343 -15.73 1.27 -9.95
C GLN A 343 -14.27 0.84 -9.85
N LEU A 344 -13.88 0.34 -8.68
CA LEU A 344 -12.55 -0.21 -8.40
C LEU A 344 -12.67 -1.73 -8.26
N PHE A 345 -11.95 -2.46 -9.10
CA PHE A 345 -11.84 -3.90 -9.11
C PHE A 345 -10.55 -4.32 -8.44
N VAL A 346 -10.65 -5.30 -7.55
CA VAL A 346 -9.53 -5.71 -6.71
C VAL A 346 -9.44 -7.22 -6.68
N SER A 347 -8.27 -7.75 -7.05
CA SER A 347 -7.94 -9.16 -6.90
C SER A 347 -7.00 -9.39 -5.72
N SER A 348 -7.05 -10.60 -5.17
CA SER A 348 -6.19 -11.03 -4.08
C SER A 348 -5.25 -12.15 -4.54
N ALA A 349 -4.02 -12.13 -4.05
CA ALA A 349 -3.09 -13.24 -4.19
C ALA A 349 -3.36 -14.39 -3.20
N SER A 350 -4.28 -14.22 -2.25
CA SER A 350 -4.55 -15.21 -1.18
C SER A 350 -6.01 -15.62 -1.06
N GLU A 351 -6.92 -14.86 -1.69
CA GLU A 351 -8.36 -15.07 -1.68
C GLU A 351 -8.90 -15.15 -3.09
N SER A 352 -10.01 -15.87 -3.24
CA SER A 352 -10.59 -16.14 -4.55
C SER A 352 -11.74 -15.18 -4.85
N GLY A 353 -11.75 -14.64 -6.07
CA GLY A 353 -12.78 -13.73 -6.54
C GLY A 353 -12.23 -12.33 -6.81
N ILE A 354 -13.13 -11.43 -7.19
CA ILE A 354 -12.83 -10.02 -7.41
C ILE A 354 -13.74 -9.21 -6.51
N THR A 355 -13.17 -8.30 -5.73
CA THR A 355 -13.96 -7.30 -5.02
C THR A 355 -14.24 -6.14 -5.95
N LEU A 356 -15.51 -5.77 -6.10
CA LEU A 356 -15.93 -4.54 -6.76
C LEU A 356 -16.33 -3.53 -5.68
N LEU A 357 -15.59 -2.43 -5.62
CA LEU A 357 -15.91 -1.26 -4.82
C LEU A 357 -16.58 -0.21 -5.69
N GLU A 358 -17.74 0.25 -5.28
CA GLU A 358 -18.50 1.30 -5.95
C GLU A 358 -18.48 2.56 -5.08
N ILE A 359 -17.89 3.62 -5.62
CA ILE A 359 -17.73 4.90 -4.93
C ILE A 359 -18.58 5.95 -5.65
N ASP A 360 -19.48 6.58 -4.89
CA ASP A 360 -20.35 7.62 -5.43
C ASP A 360 -19.60 8.93 -5.57
N ARG A 361 -19.40 9.36 -6.81
CA ARG A 361 -18.71 10.62 -7.11
C ARG A 361 -19.42 11.85 -6.56
N ARG A 362 -20.70 11.76 -6.20
CA ARG A 362 -21.48 12.89 -5.67
C ARG A 362 -21.13 13.18 -4.21
N GLU A 363 -20.53 12.22 -3.52
CA GLU A 363 -20.02 12.39 -2.16
C GLU A 363 -18.62 12.98 -2.14
N ILE A 364 -17.92 12.92 -3.29
CA ILE A 364 -16.65 13.60 -3.48
C ILE A 364 -16.93 15.09 -3.64
N GLY A 365 -16.52 15.87 -2.64
CA GLY A 365 -16.64 17.32 -2.65
C GLY A 365 -15.67 18.00 -3.63
N ALA A 366 -15.88 19.30 -3.80
CA ALA A 366 -15.04 20.18 -4.57
C ALA A 366 -13.62 20.26 -3.99
N LEU A 367 -12.64 20.48 -4.88
CA LEU A 367 -11.37 21.08 -4.48
C LEU A 367 -11.49 22.59 -4.65
N VAL A 368 -11.28 23.32 -3.56
CA VAL A 368 -11.29 24.79 -3.56
C VAL A 368 -9.93 25.27 -3.08
N GLN A 369 -9.24 26.06 -3.89
CA GLN A 369 -7.87 26.51 -3.58
C GLN A 369 -7.76 28.04 -3.61
N THR A 370 -6.82 28.57 -2.83
CA THR A 370 -6.55 30.02 -2.78
C THR A 370 -5.94 30.55 -4.07
N ALA A 371 -6.23 31.81 -4.38
CA ALA A 371 -5.52 32.56 -5.43
C ALA A 371 -4.59 33.63 -4.84
N ALA A 372 -4.86 34.12 -3.62
CA ALA A 372 -4.08 35.13 -2.92
C ALA A 372 -4.22 35.04 -1.39
N ALA A 373 -3.30 35.71 -0.68
CA ALA A 373 -3.38 35.85 0.78
C ALA A 373 -4.63 36.65 1.21
N GLY A 374 -5.30 36.20 2.27
CA GLY A 374 -6.54 36.83 2.76
C GLY A 374 -7.83 36.39 2.05
N ASP A 375 -7.74 35.41 1.14
CA ASP A 375 -8.90 34.87 0.43
C ASP A 375 -9.92 34.23 1.37
N ARG A 376 -11.14 34.10 0.85
CA ARG A 376 -12.24 33.40 1.51
C ARG A 376 -12.64 32.21 0.66
N LEU A 377 -12.32 31.02 1.13
CA LEU A 377 -12.71 29.77 0.49
C LEU A 377 -14.02 29.28 1.12
N ALA A 378 -14.91 28.76 0.28
CA ALA A 378 -16.14 28.13 0.70
C ALA A 378 -16.31 26.83 -0.10
N GLY A 379 -16.43 25.71 0.60
CA GLY A 379 -16.92 24.48 0.05
C GLY A 379 -18.44 24.53 -0.15
N GLY A 380 -19.02 23.37 -0.40
CA GLY A 380 -20.42 23.17 -0.71
C GLY A 380 -21.03 22.06 0.13
N ALA A 381 -21.51 21.03 -0.56
CA ALA A 381 -22.03 19.83 0.06
C ALA A 381 -21.20 18.65 -0.42
N GLY A 382 -20.96 17.67 0.44
CA GLY A 382 -20.04 16.56 0.21
C GLY A 382 -18.72 16.79 0.92
N ASP A 383 -17.81 15.83 0.81
CA ASP A 383 -16.53 15.87 1.53
C ASP A 383 -15.53 16.73 0.73
N ASP A 384 -15.47 18.03 1.00
CA ASP A 384 -14.66 19.00 0.26
C ASP A 384 -13.18 19.02 0.70
N ILE A 385 -12.30 19.45 -0.19
CA ILE A 385 -10.90 19.76 0.14
C ILE A 385 -10.67 21.26 -0.10
N LEU A 386 -10.32 21.98 0.96
CA LEU A 386 -10.02 23.40 0.91
C LEU A 386 -8.53 23.62 1.12
N LEU A 387 -7.83 23.94 0.04
CA LEU A 387 -6.38 24.12 -0.01
C LEU A 387 -5.99 25.60 0.17
N ALA A 388 -5.36 25.89 1.31
CA ALA A 388 -4.76 27.19 1.61
C ALA A 388 -3.25 27.16 1.35
N GLU A 389 -2.82 27.85 0.30
CA GLU A 389 -1.39 28.01 -0.07
C GLU A 389 -0.83 29.36 0.38
N HIS A 390 -1.66 30.16 1.07
CA HIS A 390 -1.32 31.47 1.59
C HIS A 390 -1.80 31.64 3.03
N MET A 391 -1.10 32.49 3.78
CA MET A 391 -1.47 32.85 5.16
C MET A 391 -2.70 33.77 5.22
N GLY A 392 -3.38 33.78 6.37
CA GLY A 392 -4.49 34.70 6.66
C GLY A 392 -5.79 34.40 5.92
N VAL A 393 -5.97 33.17 5.43
CA VAL A 393 -7.14 32.74 4.64
C VAL A 393 -8.29 32.38 5.56
N ARG A 394 -9.54 32.59 5.12
CA ARG A 394 -10.72 32.07 5.83
C ARG A 394 -11.37 30.95 5.03
N LEU A 395 -11.46 29.77 5.61
CA LEU A 395 -12.01 28.59 4.98
C LEU A 395 -13.36 28.28 5.63
N THR A 396 -14.33 27.84 4.84
CA THR A 396 -15.68 27.45 5.30
C THR A 396 -16.03 26.16 4.58
N GLY A 397 -16.09 25.04 5.30
CA GLY A 397 -16.27 23.71 4.72
C GLY A 397 -17.65 23.56 4.08
N GLY A 398 -18.70 23.79 4.87
CA GLY A 398 -20.07 23.55 4.46
C GLY A 398 -20.64 22.31 5.14
N ALA A 399 -21.14 21.36 4.36
CA ALA A 399 -21.71 20.13 4.89
C ALA A 399 -21.00 18.92 4.31
N GLY A 400 -20.47 18.04 5.15
CA GLY A 400 -19.67 16.90 4.74
C GLY A 400 -18.50 16.71 5.70
N ALA A 401 -17.65 15.74 5.43
CA ALA A 401 -16.37 15.59 6.11
C ALA A 401 -15.29 16.37 5.36
N ASP A 402 -15.10 17.64 5.74
CA ASP A 402 -14.26 18.57 5.00
C ASP A 402 -12.81 18.52 5.46
N ARG A 403 -11.90 18.72 4.52
CA ARG A 403 -10.45 18.75 4.76
C ARG A 403 -9.88 20.13 4.51
N PHE A 404 -9.37 20.75 5.56
CA PHE A 404 -8.72 22.05 5.53
C PHE A 404 -7.20 21.88 5.43
N VAL A 405 -6.65 21.96 4.23
CA VAL A 405 -5.22 21.75 3.96
C VAL A 405 -4.49 23.09 4.01
N PHE A 406 -3.58 23.28 4.96
CA PHE A 406 -2.70 24.44 5.03
C PHE A 406 -1.31 24.06 4.48
N ASP A 407 -1.09 24.22 3.18
CA ASP A 407 0.21 23.99 2.54
C ASP A 407 0.89 25.34 2.27
N VAL A 408 1.35 25.96 3.35
CA VAL A 408 1.94 27.31 3.35
C VAL A 408 3.43 27.27 3.66
N ASP A 409 4.13 28.38 3.39
CA ASP A 409 5.48 28.57 3.92
C ASP A 409 5.45 28.85 5.43
N TYR A 410 5.67 27.81 6.22
CA TYR A 410 5.69 27.88 7.69
C TYR A 410 6.89 28.65 8.26
N ALA A 411 7.88 29.03 7.45
CA ALA A 411 8.93 29.96 7.90
C ALA A 411 8.37 31.38 8.11
N ALA A 412 7.23 31.71 7.49
CA ALA A 412 6.49 32.93 7.79
C ALA A 412 5.74 32.77 9.12
N THR A 413 6.13 33.54 10.13
CA THR A 413 5.42 33.54 11.43
C THR A 413 4.06 34.24 11.32
N GLY A 414 3.09 33.85 12.16
CA GLY A 414 1.79 34.52 12.25
C GLY A 414 0.58 33.61 12.03
N SER A 415 -0.52 34.20 11.56
CA SER A 415 -1.80 33.48 11.47
C SER A 415 -1.92 32.72 10.15
N LEU A 416 -2.09 31.40 10.23
CA LEU A 416 -2.48 30.53 9.11
C LEU A 416 -3.83 30.99 8.55
N GLY A 417 -4.75 31.38 9.42
CA GLY A 417 -6.06 31.88 9.02
C GLY A 417 -7.17 31.53 10.00
N THR A 418 -8.35 31.24 9.44
CA THR A 418 -9.53 30.83 10.20
C THR A 418 -10.28 29.72 9.49
N VAL A 419 -10.53 28.60 10.18
CA VAL A 419 -11.58 27.64 9.84
C VAL A 419 -12.89 28.13 10.47
N ALA A 420 -13.94 28.26 9.67
CA ALA A 420 -15.11 29.06 10.01
C ALA A 420 -16.29 28.28 10.64
N ASP A 421 -16.28 26.97 10.48
CA ASP A 421 -17.43 26.08 10.71
C ASP A 421 -16.97 24.64 10.97
N PHE A 422 -15.89 24.45 11.73
CA PHE A 422 -15.31 23.15 11.99
C PHE A 422 -16.26 22.24 12.79
N GLU A 423 -16.54 21.05 12.27
CA GLU A 423 -17.32 20.02 12.92
C GLU A 423 -16.41 18.92 13.52
N ILE A 424 -16.34 18.86 14.85
CA ILE A 424 -15.48 17.93 15.60
C ILE A 424 -15.77 16.47 15.23
N GLY A 425 -14.71 15.69 15.00
CA GLY A 425 -14.80 14.28 14.64
C GLY A 425 -15.21 14.02 13.20
N LEU A 426 -15.75 15.02 12.49
CA LEU A 426 -16.15 14.92 11.08
C LEU A 426 -15.11 15.58 10.16
N ASP A 427 -14.76 16.83 10.43
CA ASP A 427 -13.79 17.60 9.65
C ASP A 427 -12.34 17.30 10.05
N ARG A 428 -11.40 17.64 9.17
CA ARG A 428 -9.97 17.40 9.36
C ARG A 428 -9.16 18.63 8.97
N ILE A 429 -8.11 18.93 9.73
CA ILE A 429 -7.17 20.02 9.44
C ILE A 429 -5.79 19.43 9.20
N LEU A 430 -5.14 19.82 8.11
CA LEU A 430 -3.92 19.19 7.63
C LEU A 430 -2.79 20.20 7.52
N PHE A 431 -1.61 19.84 8.03
CA PHE A 431 -0.42 20.68 8.05
C PHE A 431 0.79 19.99 7.38
N PRO A 432 0.75 19.66 6.08
CA PRO A 432 1.77 18.83 5.41
C PRO A 432 3.19 19.43 5.45
N GLY A 433 3.33 20.75 5.65
CA GLY A 433 4.64 21.41 5.80
C GLY A 433 5.23 21.40 7.21
N LEU A 434 4.50 20.95 8.24
CA LEU A 434 4.97 20.87 9.63
C LEU A 434 5.41 19.44 9.98
N SER A 435 6.45 18.92 9.34
CA SER A 435 6.92 17.53 9.54
C SER A 435 7.37 17.20 10.99
N ALA A 436 7.67 18.21 11.82
CA ALA A 436 7.99 18.01 13.24
C ALA A 436 6.74 17.91 14.14
N LEU A 437 5.56 18.22 13.61
CA LEU A 437 4.28 18.09 14.28
C LEU A 437 3.74 16.67 14.01
N SER A 438 3.80 15.82 15.04
CA SER A 438 3.44 14.39 14.95
C SER A 438 2.37 13.95 15.95
N ASN A 439 2.06 14.78 16.94
CA ASN A 439 1.02 14.47 17.90
C ASN A 439 0.33 15.72 18.47
N LEU A 440 -0.89 15.49 18.95
CA LEU A 440 -1.78 16.52 19.46
C LEU A 440 -1.27 17.20 20.74
N LEU A 441 -0.32 16.61 21.48
CA LEU A 441 0.27 17.23 22.67
C LEU A 441 1.26 18.35 22.33
N GLN A 442 1.70 18.42 21.07
CA GLN A 442 2.56 19.51 20.61
C GLN A 442 1.79 20.78 20.26
N LEU A 443 0.46 20.71 20.18
CA LEU A 443 -0.39 21.86 19.90
C LEU A 443 -0.83 22.55 21.18
N ASP A 444 -0.61 23.86 21.24
CA ASP A 444 -1.20 24.72 22.27
C ASP A 444 -2.62 25.09 21.85
N ILE A 445 -3.62 24.57 22.56
CA ILE A 445 -5.04 24.81 22.29
C ILE A 445 -5.63 25.68 23.39
N THR A 446 -6.10 26.87 23.01
CA THR A 446 -6.76 27.81 23.91
C THR A 446 -8.20 28.02 23.47
N SER A 447 -9.14 27.69 24.35
CA SER A 447 -10.58 27.89 24.12
C SER A 447 -10.92 29.36 23.82
N THR A 448 -11.88 29.56 22.93
CA THR A 448 -12.51 30.85 22.64
C THR A 448 -14.02 30.73 22.79
N SER A 449 -14.77 31.84 22.75
CA SER A 449 -16.23 31.81 22.95
C SER A 449 -17.01 31.03 21.90
N ASP A 450 -16.42 30.83 20.71
CA ASP A 450 -17.05 30.24 19.52
C ASP A 450 -16.18 29.18 18.85
N GLY A 451 -15.20 28.62 19.58
CA GLY A 451 -14.30 27.58 19.09
C GLY A 451 -12.99 27.57 19.87
N ALA A 452 -11.86 27.52 19.17
CA ALA A 452 -10.52 27.52 19.77
C ALA A 452 -9.49 28.33 18.96
N MET A 453 -8.39 28.69 19.61
CA MET A 453 -7.16 29.12 18.97
C MET A 453 -6.12 28.01 19.14
N ILE A 454 -5.53 27.58 18.03
CA ILE A 454 -4.46 26.58 18.00
C ILE A 454 -3.16 27.28 17.67
N SER A 455 -2.09 26.91 18.36
CA SER A 455 -0.74 27.41 18.08
C SER A 455 0.29 26.29 18.09
N TYR A 456 1.28 26.41 17.21
CA TYR A 456 2.48 25.58 17.19
C TYR A 456 3.68 26.50 16.95
N GLY A 457 4.49 26.72 17.98
CA GLY A 457 5.53 27.75 17.93
C GLY A 457 4.94 29.14 17.67
N GLU A 458 5.35 29.78 16.57
CA GLU A 458 4.94 31.14 16.19
C GLU A 458 3.78 31.17 15.17
N VAL A 459 3.28 30.01 14.74
CA VAL A 459 2.12 29.91 13.84
C VAL A 459 0.84 29.65 14.63
N SER A 460 -0.26 30.27 14.19
CA SER A 460 -1.56 30.17 14.87
C SER A 460 -2.74 30.01 13.89
N LEU A 461 -3.76 29.24 14.29
CA LEU A 461 -4.99 29.01 13.53
C LEU A 461 -6.19 29.25 14.44
N ARG A 462 -7.13 30.08 13.99
CA ARG A 462 -8.43 30.20 14.64
C ARG A 462 -9.39 29.14 14.10
N ILE A 463 -10.02 28.40 14.99
CA ILE A 463 -11.11 27.48 14.67
C ILE A 463 -12.39 28.03 15.26
N VAL A 464 -13.41 28.17 14.43
CA VAL A 464 -14.78 28.45 14.84
C VAL A 464 -15.56 27.15 14.67
N SER A 465 -16.27 26.72 15.71
CA SER A 465 -17.08 25.49 15.67
C SER A 465 -18.33 25.69 14.81
N ALA A 466 -18.77 24.64 14.13
CA ALA A 466 -19.98 24.65 13.30
C ALA A 466 -21.24 25.09 14.07
N ASP A 467 -21.35 24.71 15.35
CA ASP A 467 -22.47 25.04 16.23
C ASP A 467 -22.28 26.35 17.03
N GLY A 468 -21.10 26.98 16.91
CA GLY A 468 -20.73 28.19 17.63
C GLY A 468 -20.41 27.97 19.11
N ALA A 469 -20.26 26.73 19.56
CA ALA A 469 -19.81 26.41 20.91
C ALA A 469 -18.31 26.68 21.10
N SER A 470 -17.91 26.83 22.36
CA SER A 470 -16.48 26.82 22.72
C SER A 470 -15.89 25.43 22.52
N LEU A 471 -14.63 25.36 22.09
CA LEU A 471 -13.88 24.10 21.96
C LEU A 471 -12.70 24.10 22.94
N GLU A 472 -12.59 23.05 23.73
CA GLU A 472 -11.52 22.78 24.68
C GLU A 472 -10.50 21.78 24.08
N ARG A 473 -9.37 21.59 24.76
CA ARG A 473 -8.32 20.68 24.26
C ARG A 473 -8.83 19.24 24.18
N GLU A 474 -9.71 18.85 25.09
CA GLU A 474 -10.28 17.52 25.25
C GLU A 474 -11.30 17.16 24.16
N ASP A 475 -11.86 18.16 23.47
CA ASP A 475 -12.79 17.93 22.36
C ASP A 475 -12.06 17.40 21.10
N PHE A 476 -10.76 17.63 21.01
CA PHE A 476 -9.94 17.20 19.89
C PHE A 476 -9.27 15.84 20.12
N THR A 477 -9.24 15.07 19.05
CA THR A 477 -8.53 13.80 18.89
C THR A 477 -7.33 13.97 17.96
N GLN A 478 -6.47 12.94 17.90
CA GLN A 478 -5.35 12.96 16.96
C GLN A 478 -5.86 13.00 15.51
N ASP A 479 -6.93 12.27 15.22
CA ASP A 479 -7.51 12.19 13.88
C ASP A 479 -7.96 13.56 13.36
N ASP A 480 -8.35 14.52 14.20
CA ASP A 480 -8.79 15.86 13.76
C ASP A 480 -7.68 16.70 13.09
N PHE A 481 -6.40 16.41 13.36
CA PHE A 481 -5.25 17.19 12.86
C PHE A 481 -4.17 16.38 12.15
N PHE A 482 -4.13 15.09 12.42
CA PHE A 482 -3.10 14.20 11.93
C PHE A 482 -3.81 13.21 11.04
N GLU A 483 -3.62 13.37 9.73
CA GLU A 483 -4.05 12.35 8.79
C GLU A 483 -3.34 11.03 9.12
N PHE A 484 -3.94 9.95 8.66
CA PHE A 484 -3.45 8.59 8.82
C PHE A 484 -2.16 8.30 8.05
N ASP A 485 -1.54 9.34 7.49
CA ASP A 485 -0.40 9.30 6.60
C ASP A 485 0.59 10.40 7.00
N THR A 486 1.88 10.08 6.98
CA THR A 486 2.92 11.05 7.35
C THR A 486 3.58 11.64 6.12
N HIS A 487 3.46 12.97 5.98
CA HIS A 487 4.01 13.73 4.87
C HIS A 487 5.42 14.24 5.16
N PHE A 488 6.32 14.06 4.20
CA PHE A 488 7.67 14.61 4.23
C PHE A 488 8.02 15.26 2.90
N THR A 489 8.88 16.28 2.93
CA THR A 489 9.52 16.81 1.72
C THR A 489 11.02 16.56 1.81
N ALA A 490 11.59 15.88 0.81
CA ALA A 490 13.03 15.54 0.77
C ALA A 490 13.98 16.75 0.79
N ASN A 491 13.46 17.98 0.62
CA ASN A 491 14.20 19.24 0.65
C ASN A 491 13.80 20.17 1.81
N ALA A 492 13.17 19.67 2.88
CA ALA A 492 13.10 20.45 4.10
C ALA A 492 14.55 20.83 4.48
N PRO A 493 14.91 22.13 4.57
CA PRO A 493 16.25 22.52 4.97
C PRO A 493 16.52 21.77 6.26
N SER A 494 17.63 21.03 6.30
CA SER A 494 18.01 20.20 7.44
C SER A 494 17.68 20.96 8.71
N THR A 495 16.61 20.54 9.38
CA THR A 495 16.39 20.91 10.77
C THR A 495 17.72 20.64 11.44
N PRO A 496 18.33 21.62 12.13
CA PRO A 496 19.63 21.40 12.72
C PRO A 496 19.52 20.12 13.54
N ALA A 497 20.36 19.14 13.20
CA ALA A 497 20.48 17.93 13.99
C ALA A 497 20.56 18.38 15.45
N PHE A 498 19.59 17.95 16.27
CA PHE A 498 19.79 18.03 17.69
C PHE A 498 20.97 17.10 17.97
N ASP A 499 22.16 17.69 18.01
CA ASP A 499 23.32 17.09 18.63
C ASP A 499 22.83 16.47 19.93
N ALA A 500 23.12 15.18 20.11
CA ALA A 500 22.87 14.45 21.33
C ALA A 500 23.60 15.14 22.50
N VAL A 501 22.97 16.16 23.08
CA VAL A 501 23.39 16.77 24.32
C VAL A 501 22.71 16.00 25.44
N ASP A 502 23.43 14.99 25.92
CA ASP A 502 23.49 14.53 27.31
C ASP A 502 22.18 14.67 28.13
N LEU A 503 21.26 13.72 27.92
CA LEU A 503 20.12 13.54 28.84
C LEU A 503 20.66 12.94 30.16
N PRO A 504 20.38 13.55 31.33
CA PRO A 504 20.80 12.98 32.60
C PRO A 504 20.09 11.64 32.85
N PRO A 505 20.75 10.66 33.49
CA PRO A 505 20.19 9.32 33.67
C PRO A 505 18.93 9.36 34.56
N PRO A 506 17.95 8.46 34.31
CA PRO A 506 16.70 8.43 35.04
C PRO A 506 16.91 8.10 36.54
N PRO A 507 16.09 8.66 37.45
CA PRO A 507 16.21 8.40 38.88
C PRO A 507 15.79 6.96 39.22
N PRO A 508 16.36 6.35 40.28
CA PRO A 508 16.08 4.98 40.66
C PRO A 508 14.65 4.78 41.18
N PRO A 509 14.06 3.58 40.99
CA PRO A 509 12.68 3.30 41.38
C PRO A 509 12.48 3.27 42.91
N PRO A 510 11.28 3.65 43.41
CA PRO A 510 10.98 3.64 44.84
C PRO A 510 10.79 2.22 45.40
N PRO A 511 11.03 2.00 46.71
CA PRO A 511 10.93 0.69 47.32
C PRO A 511 9.49 0.20 47.50
N PRO A 512 9.25 -1.12 47.48
CA PRO A 512 7.91 -1.70 47.54
C PRO A 512 7.23 -1.53 48.91
N PRO A 513 5.89 -1.46 48.97
CA PRO A 513 5.15 -1.29 50.22
C PRO A 513 5.13 -2.58 51.07
N PRO A 514 4.95 -2.46 52.40
CA PRO A 514 4.92 -3.62 53.30
C PRO A 514 3.59 -4.39 53.22
N PRO A 515 3.59 -5.70 53.54
CA PRO A 515 2.40 -6.54 53.44
C PRO A 515 1.37 -6.25 54.55
N PRO A 516 0.06 -6.46 54.29
CA PRO A 516 -0.99 -6.21 55.26
C PRO A 516 -1.05 -7.29 56.37
N PRO A 517 -1.57 -6.97 57.57
CA PRO A 517 -1.69 -7.92 58.68
C PRO A 517 -2.86 -8.90 58.47
N PRO A 518 -2.84 -10.08 59.12
CA PRO A 518 -3.86 -11.11 58.93
C PRO A 518 -5.18 -10.73 59.61
N SER A 519 -6.29 -10.89 58.89
CA SER A 519 -7.65 -10.65 59.37
C SER A 519 -8.21 -11.88 60.10
N GLU A 520 -8.83 -11.69 61.26
CA GLU A 520 -9.61 -12.70 62.00
C GLU A 520 -10.90 -13.11 61.25
N PRO A 521 -11.49 -14.30 61.52
CA PRO A 521 -12.63 -14.80 60.75
C PRO A 521 -13.97 -14.32 61.33
N GLU A 522 -14.79 -13.68 60.50
CA GLU A 522 -16.21 -13.40 60.78
C GLU A 522 -17.15 -14.40 60.06
N PRO A 523 -18.40 -14.59 60.55
CA PRO A 523 -19.15 -15.84 60.44
C PRO A 523 -19.95 -15.98 59.14
N GLN A 524 -20.22 -17.23 58.75
CA GLN A 524 -20.93 -17.59 57.52
C GLN A 524 -22.42 -17.20 57.54
N PRO A 525 -22.98 -16.60 56.46
CA PRO A 525 -24.41 -16.51 56.25
C PRO A 525 -24.98 -17.73 55.49
N GLU A 526 -26.29 -17.95 55.70
CA GLU A 526 -27.15 -19.01 55.13
C GLU A 526 -27.23 -19.00 53.59
N PRO A 527 -27.66 -20.11 52.92
CA PRO A 527 -27.42 -20.29 51.49
C PRO A 527 -28.41 -19.51 50.62
N GLU A 528 -27.88 -18.60 49.83
CA GLU A 528 -28.54 -17.97 48.67
C GLU A 528 -28.44 -18.89 47.42
N PRO A 529 -29.36 -18.74 46.44
CA PRO A 529 -29.56 -19.73 45.37
C PRO A 529 -28.36 -19.77 44.41
N GLU A 530 -28.14 -20.94 43.80
CA GLU A 530 -26.99 -21.27 42.95
C GLU A 530 -26.66 -20.16 41.93
N PRO A 531 -25.42 -19.63 41.92
CA PRO A 531 -25.01 -18.63 40.94
C PRO A 531 -24.88 -19.30 39.56
N GLU A 532 -25.32 -18.60 38.52
CA GLU A 532 -24.91 -18.87 37.14
C GLU A 532 -23.37 -18.93 37.09
N PRO A 533 -22.76 -19.81 36.27
CA PRO A 533 -21.31 -19.96 36.25
C PRO A 533 -20.67 -18.60 35.93
N GLU A 534 -19.90 -18.05 36.87
CA GLU A 534 -19.03 -16.91 36.60
C GLU A 534 -18.13 -17.28 35.41
N PRO A 535 -17.88 -16.36 34.46
CA PRO A 535 -16.88 -16.61 33.44
C PRO A 535 -15.56 -16.91 34.16
N GLU A 536 -14.93 -18.03 33.81
CA GLU A 536 -13.54 -18.30 34.21
C GLU A 536 -12.73 -17.03 33.94
N PRO A 537 -11.81 -16.62 34.85
CA PRO A 537 -11.07 -15.37 34.67
C PRO A 537 -10.48 -15.37 33.27
N GLU A 538 -10.91 -14.43 32.41
CA GLU A 538 -10.38 -14.30 31.06
C GLU A 538 -8.87 -14.18 31.19
N VAL A 539 -8.21 -15.22 30.72
CA VAL A 539 -6.77 -15.30 30.68
C VAL A 539 -6.36 -14.31 29.59
N LEU A 540 -6.06 -13.07 29.99
CA LEU A 540 -5.83 -11.98 29.05
C LEU A 540 -4.50 -12.19 28.31
N PRO A 541 -4.49 -12.04 26.97
CA PRO A 541 -3.27 -12.12 26.19
C PRO A 541 -2.31 -10.99 26.58
N ARG A 542 -1.04 -11.33 26.76
CA ARG A 542 0.05 -10.38 27.03
C ARG A 542 0.76 -10.04 25.74
N ASN A 543 1.21 -8.79 25.64
CA ASN A 543 2.10 -8.35 24.59
C ASN A 543 3.40 -7.86 25.23
N LEU A 544 4.46 -8.66 25.12
CA LEU A 544 5.75 -8.45 25.75
C LEU A 544 6.81 -8.23 24.67
N VAL A 545 7.55 -7.14 24.79
CA VAL A 545 8.62 -6.78 23.87
C VAL A 545 9.87 -6.50 24.68
N GLY A 546 10.97 -7.17 24.32
CA GLY A 546 12.31 -6.92 24.82
C GLY A 546 12.93 -5.65 24.23
N GLY A 547 14.25 -5.58 24.28
CA GLY A 547 15.06 -4.50 23.75
C GLY A 547 16.24 -5.04 22.93
N ALA A 548 17.30 -4.24 22.80
CA ALA A 548 18.47 -4.63 22.02
C ALA A 548 19.55 -5.40 22.82
N GLY A 549 19.19 -6.01 23.96
CA GLY A 549 20.11 -6.88 24.72
C GLY A 549 19.41 -8.09 25.31
N ASP A 550 20.18 -9.04 25.86
CA ASP A 550 19.69 -10.35 26.34
C ASP A 550 18.52 -10.24 27.36
N ASP A 551 17.33 -10.65 26.94
CA ASP A 551 16.07 -10.53 27.68
C ASP A 551 15.47 -11.88 28.12
N PHE A 552 14.58 -11.84 29.11
CA PHE A 552 13.76 -12.98 29.54
C PHE A 552 12.28 -12.60 29.53
N LEU A 553 11.50 -13.26 28.68
CA LEU A 553 10.07 -13.01 28.46
C LEU A 553 9.26 -14.28 28.78
N GLU A 554 8.20 -14.15 29.58
CA GLU A 554 7.30 -15.25 29.95
C GLU A 554 5.82 -14.82 29.80
N GLY A 555 5.10 -15.47 28.88
CA GLY A 555 3.70 -15.20 28.54
C GLY A 555 2.77 -15.59 29.68
N GLY A 556 2.83 -16.85 30.08
CA GLY A 556 2.03 -17.38 31.19
C GLY A 556 0.83 -18.15 30.67
N ASP A 557 -0.32 -17.98 31.30
CA ASP A 557 -1.55 -18.50 30.72
C ASP A 557 -2.07 -17.41 29.75
N GLY A 558 -2.56 -17.79 28.57
CA GLY A 558 -3.16 -16.89 27.57
C GLY A 558 -2.60 -17.14 26.17
N ASN A 559 -3.19 -16.50 25.15
CA ASN A 559 -2.61 -16.49 23.81
C ASN A 559 -1.68 -15.27 23.71
N ASP A 560 -0.42 -15.44 24.09
CA ASP A 560 0.51 -14.33 24.31
C ASP A 560 1.33 -13.99 23.06
N TRP A 561 1.83 -12.75 23.00
CA TRP A 561 2.78 -12.29 22.00
C TRP A 561 4.08 -11.83 22.65
N LEU A 562 5.18 -12.52 22.35
CA LEU A 562 6.52 -12.26 22.89
C LEU A 562 7.51 -11.94 21.77
N ARG A 563 8.26 -10.84 21.87
CA ARG A 563 9.36 -10.50 20.96
C ARG A 563 10.64 -10.15 21.69
N GLY A 564 11.75 -10.85 21.42
CA GLY A 564 13.06 -10.60 22.02
C GLY A 564 13.75 -9.35 21.49
N MET A 565 13.61 -9.09 20.18
CA MET A 565 14.22 -7.98 19.42
C MET A 565 15.69 -8.22 19.10
N GLY A 566 16.64 -7.84 19.96
CA GLY A 566 18.05 -8.10 19.70
C GLY A 566 18.78 -8.49 20.96
N GLY A 567 19.75 -9.40 20.88
CA GLY A 567 20.35 -10.02 22.05
C GLY A 567 20.14 -11.54 22.04
N ASN A 568 20.69 -12.25 23.03
CA ASN A 568 20.47 -13.68 23.18
C ASN A 568 19.35 -13.91 24.20
N ASP A 569 18.14 -14.01 23.70
CA ASP A 569 16.92 -13.91 24.47
C ASP A 569 16.40 -15.28 24.93
N ARG A 570 15.55 -15.25 25.96
CA ARG A 570 14.87 -16.41 26.51
C ARG A 570 13.38 -16.17 26.54
N LEU A 571 12.67 -16.78 25.60
CA LEU A 571 11.24 -16.63 25.43
C LEU A 571 10.50 -17.89 25.88
N ARG A 572 9.39 -17.73 26.61
CA ARG A 572 8.53 -18.82 27.05
C ARG A 572 7.04 -18.45 26.95
N GLY A 573 6.29 -19.13 26.10
CA GLY A 573 4.85 -18.90 25.91
C GLY A 573 4.03 -19.42 27.10
N ALA A 574 4.19 -20.71 27.40
CA ALA A 574 3.59 -21.46 28.51
C ALA A 574 2.22 -22.12 28.24
N LEU A 575 1.05 -21.53 28.50
CA LEU A 575 -0.25 -22.16 28.21
C LEU A 575 -1.09 -21.27 27.30
N GLY A 576 -1.46 -21.76 26.12
CA GLY A 576 -2.28 -21.04 25.15
C GLY A 576 -1.62 -21.03 23.78
N ASP A 577 -2.30 -20.47 22.77
CA ASP A 577 -1.76 -20.39 21.41
C ASP A 577 -0.89 -19.13 21.29
N ASP A 578 0.42 -19.30 21.46
CA ASP A 578 1.35 -18.18 21.61
C ASP A 578 2.03 -17.78 20.28
N ALA A 579 2.42 -16.52 20.16
CA ALA A 579 3.27 -15.99 19.10
C ALA A 579 4.61 -15.52 19.68
N LEU A 580 5.71 -16.20 19.32
CA LEU A 580 7.05 -15.94 19.87
C LEU A 580 8.04 -15.61 18.75
N GLU A 581 8.79 -14.51 18.90
CA GLU A 581 9.81 -14.06 17.97
C GLU A 581 11.11 -13.75 18.71
N GLY A 582 12.20 -14.48 18.43
CA GLY A 582 13.50 -14.23 19.06
C GLY A 582 14.10 -12.90 18.61
N GLY A 583 14.36 -12.77 17.31
CA GLY A 583 14.91 -11.54 16.73
C GLY A 583 16.38 -11.73 16.36
N ASP A 584 17.22 -10.72 16.55
CA ASP A 584 18.65 -10.79 16.25
C ASP A 584 19.43 -11.40 17.43
N GLY A 585 19.99 -12.60 17.29
CA GLY A 585 20.89 -13.20 18.28
C GLY A 585 20.75 -14.72 18.38
N SER A 586 21.34 -15.33 19.41
CA SER A 586 21.18 -16.76 19.68
C SER A 586 20.16 -16.99 20.78
N ASP A 587 18.92 -17.23 20.37
CA ASP A 587 17.77 -17.24 21.27
C ASP A 587 17.43 -18.64 21.78
N THR A 588 16.76 -18.69 22.93
CA THR A 588 16.16 -19.91 23.47
C THR A 588 14.66 -19.71 23.60
N ILE A 589 13.90 -20.35 22.73
CA ILE A 589 12.45 -20.15 22.62
C ILE A 589 11.71 -21.44 22.96
N LEU A 590 10.80 -21.36 23.94
CA LEU A 590 9.94 -22.43 24.38
C LEU A 590 8.48 -22.02 24.13
N GLY A 591 7.76 -22.79 23.29
CA GLY A 591 6.34 -22.59 22.98
C GLY A 591 5.49 -22.78 24.24
N GLY A 592 5.16 -24.02 24.55
CA GLY A 592 4.36 -24.30 25.73
C GLY A 592 3.37 -25.41 25.45
N ALA A 593 2.18 -25.32 26.04
CA ALA A 593 1.05 -26.11 25.59
C ALA A 593 0.11 -25.22 24.79
N GLY A 594 -0.22 -25.60 23.56
CA GLY A 594 -1.04 -24.80 22.66
C GLY A 594 -0.57 -24.92 21.22
N HIS A 595 -1.22 -24.22 20.30
CA HIS A 595 -0.83 -24.17 18.88
C HIS A 595 0.05 -22.95 18.62
N ASP A 596 1.34 -23.10 18.89
CA ASP A 596 2.24 -21.95 18.93
C ASP A 596 2.79 -21.57 17.54
N ARG A 597 3.06 -20.27 17.34
CA ARG A 597 3.80 -19.73 16.20
C ARG A 597 5.11 -19.18 16.69
N ILE A 598 6.21 -19.83 16.30
CA ILE A 598 7.53 -19.52 16.83
C ILE A 598 8.49 -19.21 15.70
N PHE A 599 9.11 -18.04 15.77
CA PHE A 599 10.12 -17.53 14.85
C PHE A 599 11.43 -17.33 15.61
N GLY A 600 12.50 -18.00 15.18
CA GLY A 600 13.85 -17.83 15.73
C GLY A 600 14.38 -16.44 15.47
N GLY A 601 14.49 -16.08 14.20
CA GLY A 601 14.98 -14.78 13.76
C GLY A 601 16.34 -14.93 13.09
N TYR A 602 17.26 -14.01 13.35
CA TYR A 602 18.61 -14.03 12.83
C TYR A 602 19.58 -14.57 13.89
N GLY A 603 20.12 -15.75 13.69
CA GLY A 603 21.22 -16.28 14.51
C GLY A 603 21.14 -17.78 14.68
N ASP A 604 21.81 -18.30 15.71
CA ASP A 604 21.79 -19.74 16.01
C ASP A 604 20.83 -20.01 17.17
N ASP A 605 19.61 -20.44 16.87
CA ASP A 605 18.53 -20.53 17.86
C ASP A 605 18.28 -21.94 18.40
N PHE A 606 17.76 -21.99 19.63
CA PHE A 606 17.24 -23.18 20.27
C PHE A 606 15.72 -23.07 20.44
N ILE A 607 14.98 -23.72 19.53
CA ILE A 607 13.52 -23.60 19.47
C ILE A 607 12.83 -24.91 19.84
N TYR A 608 11.86 -24.85 20.74
CA TYR A 608 11.08 -25.99 21.19
C TYR A 608 9.59 -25.65 21.39
N GLY A 609 8.73 -26.10 20.47
CA GLY A 609 7.27 -25.85 20.51
C GLY A 609 6.53 -26.52 21.68
N GLN A 610 7.05 -27.64 22.20
CA GLN A 610 6.45 -28.40 23.29
C GLN A 610 5.12 -29.10 22.89
N ASP A 611 4.04 -28.93 23.65
CA ASP A 611 2.80 -29.71 23.55
C ASP A 611 1.79 -29.02 22.63
N GLY A 612 1.59 -29.53 21.41
CA GLY A 612 0.57 -29.00 20.50
C GLY A 612 0.96 -29.16 19.04
N ASP A 613 0.13 -28.65 18.13
CA ASP A 613 0.50 -28.55 16.71
C ASP A 613 1.10 -27.17 16.43
N ASP A 614 2.42 -27.07 16.54
CA ASP A 614 3.16 -25.80 16.46
C ASP A 614 3.69 -25.51 15.05
N PHE A 615 3.73 -24.24 14.69
CA PHE A 615 4.46 -23.70 13.55
C PHE A 615 5.81 -23.14 14.02
N LEU A 616 6.89 -23.78 13.58
CA LEU A 616 8.26 -23.39 13.92
C LEU A 616 8.98 -22.91 12.66
N MET A 617 9.45 -21.67 12.64
CA MET A 617 10.35 -21.11 11.63
C MET A 617 11.65 -20.68 12.30
N GLY A 618 12.77 -21.09 11.72
CA GLY A 618 14.07 -20.98 12.39
C GLY A 618 14.89 -19.80 11.88
N ASP A 619 14.94 -19.63 10.55
CA ASP A 619 16.01 -18.85 9.94
C ASP A 619 15.46 -17.88 8.89
N TRP A 620 15.87 -16.60 9.00
CA TRP A 620 15.68 -15.56 7.98
C TRP A 620 17.01 -15.15 7.30
N GLY A 621 18.16 -15.77 7.62
CA GLY A 621 19.48 -15.28 7.22
C GLY A 621 20.68 -16.24 7.15
N GLY A 622 20.52 -17.55 7.30
CA GLY A 622 21.58 -18.55 7.12
C GLY A 622 22.20 -19.14 8.40
N GLY A 623 21.53 -19.03 9.55
CA GLY A 623 21.89 -19.67 10.82
C GLY A 623 21.72 -21.20 10.85
N HIS A 624 22.22 -21.85 11.91
CA HIS A 624 22.10 -23.30 12.11
C HIS A 624 21.25 -23.65 13.34
N ASP A 625 19.93 -23.51 13.22
CA ASP A 625 19.02 -23.76 14.34
C ASP A 625 18.94 -25.23 14.72
N ARG A 626 18.83 -25.46 16.03
CA ARG A 626 18.71 -26.82 16.57
C ARG A 626 17.27 -27.14 16.93
N ARG A 627 16.61 -27.91 16.07
CA ARG A 627 15.30 -28.52 16.35
C ARG A 627 15.47 -29.97 16.83
N PRO A 628 14.90 -30.37 17.98
CA PRO A 628 14.87 -31.78 18.37
C PRO A 628 13.95 -32.59 17.42
N TRP A 629 14.52 -33.40 16.55
CA TRP A 629 13.77 -34.34 15.70
C TRP A 629 12.99 -35.37 16.55
N ARG A 630 11.65 -35.25 16.58
CA ARG A 630 10.61 -36.30 16.41
C ARG A 630 9.25 -35.81 16.94
N GLN A 631 8.37 -35.33 16.07
CA GLN A 631 6.92 -35.49 16.24
C GLN A 631 6.37 -36.13 14.94
N ARG A 632 5.68 -37.26 15.10
CA ARG A 632 5.22 -38.13 14.00
C ARG A 632 3.91 -37.58 13.44
N PHE A 633 3.87 -37.32 12.12
CA PHE A 633 2.63 -37.30 11.36
C PHE A 633 1.83 -38.60 11.61
N PRO A 634 0.52 -38.56 11.94
CA PRO A 634 -0.31 -39.75 11.89
C PRO A 634 -0.47 -40.17 10.42
N GLU A 635 0.05 -41.36 10.08
CA GLU A 635 -0.17 -41.98 8.78
C GLU A 635 -1.68 -42.06 8.48
N ARG A 636 -2.09 -41.40 7.39
CA ARG A 636 -3.42 -41.61 6.80
C ARG A 636 -3.57 -43.10 6.51
N ARG A 637 -4.49 -43.77 7.22
CA ARG A 637 -4.95 -45.14 6.94
C ARG A 637 -5.32 -45.23 5.46
N ARG A 638 -4.49 -45.91 4.67
CA ARG A 638 -4.88 -46.39 3.34
C ARG A 638 -6.05 -47.35 3.51
N LEU A 639 -7.24 -46.93 3.10
CA LEU A 639 -8.36 -47.83 2.84
C LEU A 639 -7.93 -48.80 1.73
N GLY A 640 -7.96 -50.09 2.07
CA GLY A 640 -7.48 -51.18 1.23
C GLY A 640 -8.32 -51.35 -0.05
N ARG A 641 -7.64 -51.61 -1.16
CA ARG A 641 -8.22 -52.29 -2.32
C ARG A 641 -8.19 -53.80 -2.09
N PRO A 642 -9.27 -54.55 -2.37
CA PRO A 642 -9.29 -55.99 -2.18
C PRO A 642 -8.49 -56.70 -3.28
N ALA A 643 -7.84 -57.78 -2.89
CA ALA A 643 -7.02 -58.64 -3.73
C ALA A 643 -7.83 -59.39 -4.80
N SER A 644 -7.26 -59.52 -6.00
CA SER A 644 -7.56 -60.64 -6.89
C SER A 644 -6.27 -61.33 -7.32
N ARG A 645 -6.17 -62.60 -6.93
CA ARG A 645 -5.14 -63.58 -7.27
C ARG A 645 -5.13 -63.89 -8.77
N ARG A 646 -3.98 -63.80 -9.43
CA ARG A 646 -3.16 -64.92 -9.95
C ARG A 646 -2.07 -64.38 -10.87
#